data_AF-A0AAU9VCG0-F1
#
_entry.id   AF-A0AAU9VCG0-F1
#
_cell.length_a   1.000
_cell.length_b   1.000
_cell.length_c   1.000
_cell.angle_alpha   90.00
_cell.angle_beta   90.00
_cell.angle_gamma   90.00
#
_symmetry.space_group_name_H-M   'P 1'
#
loop_
_entity.id
_entity.type
_entity.pdbx_description
1 polymer ?
#
loop_
_entity_poly.entity_id
_entity_poly.type
_entity_poly.pdbx_seq_one_letter_code
_entity_poly.pdbx_strand_id
1 'polypeptide(L)'
;MKRGRPTNIDIDLLKKIVTINKDKIIINQTSIVSKHDIIWKSISKEMNYSIKPESIYAFVNCNRYNIKSELMPLQNTEIDSEVNSSMASSKNISSDENNSDDHLPDDKPLEFSFRVNREEFSELVVEKIYQRKQGKKTNYYKQNTLKDGEWQIYVTNKIWELTRRKCGYNFKRNYVLQDKQTGNYKGSCNCTSELQGKFETEEDEVTFNITLTHGNGSCRKTYVRQPLRDKFGEILLHHTTDELRSKLGNQLIRPNEPEPPHLPKPEVLRTLKKEFNAAKYYNDDPVTAISIMHANRYTDTIHYLSEIPFYVHFWTNHQRDIFCRYAAKNKDTCVFIDSTGGVCSKFIKRNGTKTRILFLYIIAAHFNGQQFTVGQMISEAQDTVTILHFWNNWLKYGFPQPAEVVMDSSEALLNATTMALTGYKIIDEYCNAIMKEEIPSVYIRLDVAHFMRLYLTDLKKFPSMIRVFYLACVGKLICITDEKEMKQWIKAIFTVALSEKTGPLPSGEESLCSLSKSFLRKGITEQQDNIQNEKDDLSSEDESDDDFNNYEDKTSNNNAVEMSWTAWGTKIIDEAKKDLYCYGPALPKKNSNVAVFPPVVPPLKANSNASSKVLVKKKRVDEVTEVLIQYIQGRTKIVDAGTQNDNACNESVPDSATCKACPRGDTPSGIHRCLRCNKPVHIPDGYSSHIDGQEEEYGESQLCSSCNLIDPTLTSQLLAKRKFENWRGEVKPKSTKKPCSVYFGHQPHIIDEKLLYDKNVGLPLLKNGGRKELKAVHVDKRLINFSNTCAFDSIFQILVAAACDYHELLEKYFGPKNPKDRIVTCGVESVSCVTNVASYAGHLFCNYPSLIEVSVCPNRCHVKRTVLPVLSIKVEALDDDFDLIFEKYIFFKKRCTTLGCTEEMEVKVSECTIGDIVIFEPYCSDGRPVRRKLKSISRVAKIKDTEKLCLLGVAHLYEPKTSKSSFDDKNKKSIPGHYAAISLRSDGKWIIYDDMWDSPKNIKNNFDDHAAALFYGKLKEQKKVTFNS
;
A
#
# COMPACT_ATOMS: atom_id res chain seq x y z
N MET A 1 -31.05 25.81 6.49
CA MET A 1 -30.77 25.18 7.80
C MET A 1 -31.92 25.46 8.76
N LYS A 2 -32.58 24.44 9.32
CA LYS A 2 -33.43 24.64 10.51
C LYS A 2 -32.51 24.97 11.70
N ARG A 3 -32.77 26.05 12.44
CA ARG A 3 -32.04 26.33 13.69
C ARG A 3 -32.30 25.17 14.67
N GLY A 4 -31.25 24.68 15.32
CA GLY A 4 -31.42 23.71 16.41
C GLY A 4 -32.32 24.28 17.50
N ARG A 5 -33.15 23.43 18.11
CA ARG A 5 -34.04 23.79 19.21
C ARG A 5 -33.19 24.41 20.35
N PRO A 6 -33.53 25.60 20.88
CA PRO A 6 -32.86 26.10 22.07
C PRO A 6 -33.04 25.08 23.19
N THR A 7 -31.93 24.60 23.76
CA THR A 7 -31.96 23.87 25.03
C THR A 7 -32.43 24.84 26.10
N ASN A 8 -33.46 24.47 26.86
CA ASN A 8 -33.98 25.27 27.95
C ASN A 8 -33.00 25.19 29.13
N ILE A 9 -31.98 26.04 29.12
CA ILE A 9 -30.93 26.11 30.14
C ILE A 9 -31.19 27.37 30.96
N ASP A 10 -31.25 27.20 32.28
CA ASP A 10 -31.26 28.32 33.22
C ASP A 10 -29.89 29.02 33.18
N ILE A 11 -29.86 30.20 32.56
CA ILE A 11 -28.65 30.99 32.35
C ILE A 11 -28.21 31.68 33.65
N ASP A 12 -29.15 32.04 34.52
CA ASP A 12 -28.86 32.74 35.77
C ASP A 12 -28.31 31.77 36.82
N LEU A 13 -28.84 30.54 36.87
CA LEU A 13 -28.24 29.44 37.63
C LEU A 13 -26.83 29.09 37.11
N LEU A 14 -26.65 29.02 35.79
CA LEU A 14 -25.32 28.77 35.19
C LEU A 14 -24.32 29.87 35.56
N LYS A 15 -24.71 31.14 35.46
CA LYS A 15 -23.90 32.29 35.90
C LYS A 15 -23.50 32.15 37.37
N LYS A 16 -24.48 31.91 38.25
CA LYS A 16 -24.25 31.77 39.69
C LYS A 16 -23.24 30.66 40.01
N ILE A 17 -23.39 29.48 39.44
CA ILE A 17 -22.48 28.33 39.69
C ILE A 17 -21.09 28.58 39.12
N VAL A 18 -20.99 29.19 37.93
CA VAL A 18 -19.71 29.56 37.32
C VAL A 18 -18.98 30.62 38.14
N THR A 19 -19.69 31.63 38.67
CA THR A 19 -19.11 32.66 39.54
C THR A 19 -18.67 32.10 40.89
N ILE A 20 -19.41 31.14 41.48
CA ILE A 20 -18.98 30.41 42.70
C ILE A 20 -17.66 29.66 42.47
N ASN A 21 -17.43 29.14 41.26
CA ASN A 21 -16.22 28.39 40.91
C ASN A 21 -15.13 29.27 40.26
N LYS A 22 -15.23 30.60 40.31
CA LYS A 22 -14.34 31.57 39.64
C LYS A 22 -12.85 31.26 39.85
N ASP A 23 -12.42 31.06 41.09
CA ASP A 23 -11.00 30.86 41.44
C ASP A 23 -10.43 29.50 40.97
N LYS A 24 -11.31 28.56 40.61
CA LYS A 24 -10.95 27.26 40.00
C LYS A 24 -11.05 27.29 38.47
N ILE A 25 -11.67 28.32 37.90
CA ILE A 25 -11.85 28.50 36.46
C ILE A 25 -10.76 29.42 35.89
N ILE A 26 -10.30 30.41 36.67
CA ILE A 26 -9.28 31.38 36.25
C ILE A 26 -7.90 30.97 36.79
N ILE A 27 -6.94 30.77 35.89
CA ILE A 27 -5.51 30.61 36.22
C ILE A 27 -4.81 31.97 36.05
N ASN A 28 -3.98 32.33 37.04
CA ASN A 28 -3.10 33.51 37.03
C ASN A 28 -3.81 34.83 36.69
N GLN A 29 -5.06 34.99 37.13
CA GLN A 29 -5.93 36.18 36.89
C GLN A 29 -6.13 36.57 35.41
N THR A 30 -5.66 35.77 34.45
CA THR A 30 -5.52 36.16 33.03
C THR A 30 -6.01 35.09 32.04
N SER A 31 -6.18 33.84 32.47
CA SER A 31 -6.49 32.72 31.58
C SER A 31 -7.55 31.78 32.15
N ILE A 32 -8.27 31.07 31.29
CA ILE A 32 -9.30 30.07 31.68
C ILE A 32 -8.69 28.66 31.59
N VAL A 33 -8.98 27.82 32.59
CA VAL A 33 -8.58 26.39 32.61
C VAL A 33 -8.95 25.63 31.33
N SER A 34 -8.18 24.58 31.04
CA SER A 34 -8.35 23.74 29.84
C SER A 34 -9.77 23.16 29.71
N LYS A 35 -10.23 22.96 28.48
CA LYS A 35 -11.53 22.32 28.18
C LYS A 35 -11.69 20.89 28.72
N HIS A 36 -10.59 20.26 29.12
CA HIS A 36 -10.55 18.90 29.68
C HIS A 36 -10.44 18.87 31.20
N ASP A 37 -10.41 20.05 31.85
CA ASP A 37 -10.33 20.17 33.30
C ASP A 37 -11.54 19.53 33.99
N ILE A 38 -11.32 18.98 35.18
CA ILE A 38 -12.34 18.33 36.00
C ILE A 38 -13.43 19.31 36.46
N ILE A 39 -13.12 20.61 36.60
CA ILE A 39 -14.08 21.61 37.07
C ILE A 39 -15.34 21.69 36.18
N TRP A 40 -15.19 21.48 34.87
CA TRP A 40 -16.33 21.48 33.94
C TRP A 40 -17.28 20.30 34.17
N LYS A 41 -16.77 19.17 34.68
CA LYS A 41 -17.59 18.02 35.08
C LYS A 41 -18.31 18.30 36.40
N SER A 42 -17.65 18.98 37.35
CA SER A 42 -18.28 19.41 38.61
C SER A 42 -19.43 20.38 38.36
N ILE A 43 -19.21 21.44 37.56
CA ILE A 43 -20.26 22.42 37.20
C ILE A 43 -21.39 21.74 36.41
N SER A 44 -21.08 20.79 35.52
CA SER A 44 -22.11 19.99 34.82
C SER A 44 -22.96 19.18 35.79
N LYS A 45 -22.35 18.57 36.82
CA LYS A 45 -23.04 17.83 37.88
C LYS A 45 -23.90 18.75 38.76
N GLU A 46 -23.40 19.92 39.14
CA GLU A 46 -24.13 20.95 39.90
C GLU A 46 -25.34 21.49 39.11
N MET A 47 -25.22 21.56 37.78
CA MET A 47 -26.33 21.86 36.85
C MET A 47 -27.26 20.63 36.58
N ASN A 48 -27.25 19.60 37.41
CA ASN A 48 -27.99 18.33 37.23
C ASN A 48 -27.81 17.68 35.83
N TYR A 49 -26.61 17.81 35.26
CA TYR A 49 -26.25 17.37 33.90
C TYR A 49 -27.10 17.95 32.76
N SER A 50 -27.88 19.02 33.02
CA SER A 50 -28.68 19.73 32.01
C SER A 50 -27.83 20.34 30.88
N ILE A 51 -26.53 20.56 31.13
CA ILE A 51 -25.54 21.05 30.20
C ILE A 51 -24.26 20.22 30.27
N LYS A 52 -23.70 19.85 29.11
CA LYS A 52 -22.45 19.08 29.02
C LYS A 52 -21.21 19.91 29.41
N PRO A 53 -20.16 19.30 30.01
CA PRO A 53 -18.94 19.99 30.41
C PRO A 53 -18.30 20.86 29.31
N GLU A 54 -18.21 20.32 28.09
CA GLU A 54 -17.61 21.01 26.95
C GLU A 54 -18.43 22.22 26.49
N SER A 55 -19.76 22.16 26.68
CA SER A 55 -20.65 23.29 26.41
C SER A 55 -20.41 24.40 27.43
N ILE A 56 -20.26 24.09 28.72
CA ILE A 56 -19.98 25.07 29.79
C ILE A 56 -18.68 25.82 29.49
N TYR A 57 -17.60 25.09 29.19
CA TYR A 57 -16.33 25.68 28.74
C TYR A 57 -16.53 26.63 27.55
N ALA A 58 -17.36 26.26 26.57
CA ALA A 58 -17.67 27.10 25.41
C ALA A 58 -18.55 28.31 25.73
N PHE A 59 -19.42 28.27 26.75
CA PHE A 59 -20.15 29.45 27.22
C PHE A 59 -19.21 30.44 27.89
N VAL A 60 -18.34 29.97 28.80
CA VAL A 60 -17.36 30.81 29.50
C VAL A 60 -16.32 31.37 28.52
N ASN A 61 -15.59 30.51 27.79
CA ASN A 61 -14.46 30.97 26.99
C ASN A 61 -14.85 31.90 25.82
N CYS A 62 -16.01 31.66 25.19
CA CYS A 62 -16.52 32.51 24.11
C CYS A 62 -17.36 33.71 24.60
N ASN A 63 -17.29 34.05 25.89
CA ASN A 63 -18.03 35.15 26.54
C ASN A 63 -19.54 35.19 26.20
N ARG A 64 -20.20 34.03 26.16
CA ARG A 64 -21.65 33.98 25.92
C ARG A 64 -22.39 34.48 27.15
N TYR A 65 -23.45 35.26 26.93
CA TYR A 65 -24.23 35.89 28.01
C TYR A 65 -23.40 36.75 28.98
N ASN A 66 -22.25 37.28 28.51
CA ASN A 66 -21.29 38.07 29.28
C ASN A 66 -20.60 37.35 30.46
N ILE A 67 -20.69 36.01 30.53
CA ILE A 67 -20.15 35.21 31.64
C ILE A 67 -18.64 35.43 31.83
N LYS A 68 -17.85 35.63 30.76
CA LYS A 68 -16.41 35.90 30.88
C LYS A 68 -16.13 37.29 31.44
N SER A 69 -16.92 38.28 31.03
CA SER A 69 -16.82 39.66 31.52
C SER A 69 -17.22 39.79 33.00
N GLU A 70 -18.18 38.99 33.47
CA GLU A 70 -18.55 38.93 34.90
C GLU A 70 -17.46 38.24 35.74
N LEU A 71 -16.83 37.19 35.21
CA LEU A 71 -15.69 36.53 35.85
C LEU A 71 -14.43 37.42 35.86
N MET A 72 -14.20 38.17 34.79
CA MET A 72 -13.01 39.00 34.54
C MET A 72 -13.45 40.42 34.12
N PRO A 73 -13.84 41.30 35.07
CA PRO A 73 -14.11 42.70 34.76
C PRO A 73 -12.82 43.36 34.28
N LEU A 74 -12.89 44.07 33.15
CA LEU A 74 -11.80 44.92 32.69
C LEU A 74 -11.64 46.10 33.65
N GLN A 75 -10.40 46.37 34.09
CA GLN A 75 -10.07 47.65 34.71
C GLN A 75 -10.10 48.72 33.60
N ASN A 76 -11.22 49.45 33.50
CA ASN A 76 -11.25 50.68 32.73
C ASN A 76 -10.65 51.80 33.58
N THR A 77 -9.52 52.36 33.15
CA THR A 77 -9.17 53.74 33.51
C THR A 77 -10.16 54.69 32.82
N GLU A 78 -10.74 55.58 33.60
CA GLU A 78 -11.63 56.65 33.15
C GLU A 78 -10.84 57.70 32.37
N ILE A 79 -11.34 58.12 31.20
CA ILE A 79 -11.04 59.43 30.61
C ILE A 79 -12.36 59.98 30.08
N ASP A 80 -12.69 61.17 30.56
CA ASP A 80 -13.94 61.87 30.29
C ASP A 80 -13.95 62.67 28.98
N SER A 81 -15.13 63.20 28.72
CA SER A 81 -15.61 64.09 27.66
C SER A 81 -14.68 65.13 26.99
N GLU A 82 -14.98 65.30 25.69
CA GLU A 82 -15.11 66.59 24.95
C GLU A 82 -13.91 67.35 24.33
N VAL A 83 -13.88 67.28 22.98
CA VAL A 83 -14.01 68.42 22.04
C VAL A 83 -12.79 69.32 21.69
N ASN A 84 -12.61 69.41 20.36
CA ASN A 84 -12.09 70.50 19.51
C ASN A 84 -10.61 70.63 19.09
N SER A 85 -10.47 70.78 17.76
CA SER A 85 -9.50 71.61 17.03
C SER A 85 -8.02 71.18 17.07
N SER A 86 -7.19 71.43 16.06
CA SER A 86 -7.40 71.78 14.63
C SER A 86 -6.06 71.58 13.90
N MET A 87 -6.05 71.67 12.56
CA MET A 87 -4.97 72.14 11.66
C MET A 87 -3.47 72.00 12.08
N ALA A 88 -2.52 71.67 11.20
CA ALA A 88 -2.51 71.24 9.81
C ALA A 88 -1.03 70.97 9.42
N SER A 89 -0.79 70.55 8.17
CA SER A 89 0.41 70.91 7.39
C SER A 89 1.78 70.28 7.74
N SER A 90 2.13 69.34 6.86
CA SER A 90 3.22 69.52 5.86
C SER A 90 4.66 69.08 6.16
N LYS A 91 5.15 68.22 5.23
CA LYS A 91 6.54 68.13 4.71
C LYS A 91 7.60 67.55 5.68
N ASN A 92 8.65 66.84 5.25
CA ASN A 92 9.07 66.31 3.94
C ASN A 92 10.31 65.38 4.15
N ILE A 93 10.52 64.36 3.29
CA ILE A 93 11.86 63.89 2.79
C ILE A 93 12.81 63.25 3.87
N SER A 94 13.68 62.24 3.66
CA SER A 94 14.11 61.37 2.53
C SER A 94 14.45 59.94 3.02
N SER A 95 14.72 59.04 2.05
CA SER A 95 15.74 57.96 1.99
C SER A 95 16.58 57.65 3.28
N ASP A 96 16.90 56.40 3.66
CA ASP A 96 17.43 55.28 2.87
C ASP A 96 17.37 53.90 3.61
N GLU A 97 17.47 52.86 2.78
CA GLU A 97 17.90 51.46 2.97
C GLU A 97 18.26 50.78 4.33
N ASN A 98 17.69 49.57 4.47
CA ASN A 98 18.31 48.30 4.92
C ASN A 98 18.43 47.90 6.43
N ASN A 99 17.60 46.89 6.75
CA ASN A 99 17.85 45.65 7.53
C ASN A 99 17.66 45.54 9.07
N SER A 100 17.22 44.32 9.43
CA SER A 100 17.13 43.63 10.73
C SER A 100 16.06 44.05 11.76
N ASP A 101 15.06 43.16 11.89
CA ASP A 101 14.33 42.65 13.08
C ASP A 101 13.71 43.56 14.16
N ASP A 102 12.64 43.01 14.75
CA ASP A 102 11.87 43.46 15.92
C ASP A 102 11.17 44.84 15.84
N HIS A 103 10.04 44.86 15.12
CA HIS A 103 8.93 45.75 15.49
C HIS A 103 7.57 45.04 15.46
N LEU A 104 6.73 45.42 16.45
CA LEU A 104 5.32 45.05 16.57
C LEU A 104 4.57 45.33 15.25
N PRO A 105 3.63 44.47 14.81
CA PRO A 105 2.81 44.80 13.66
C PRO A 105 1.92 46.00 13.99
N ASP A 106 2.02 47.04 13.18
CA ASP A 106 1.12 48.19 13.15
C ASP A 106 -0.34 47.69 13.18
N ASP A 107 -1.11 48.07 14.19
CA ASP A 107 -2.50 47.59 14.42
C ASP A 107 -3.50 48.17 13.40
N LYS A 108 -3.00 48.77 12.32
CA LYS A 108 -3.78 49.36 11.23
C LYS A 108 -4.52 48.27 10.47
N PRO A 109 -5.80 48.47 10.14
CA PRO A 109 -6.54 47.56 9.29
C PRO A 109 -5.95 47.57 7.87
N LEU A 110 -5.97 46.40 7.22
CA LEU A 110 -5.56 46.27 5.82
C LEU A 110 -6.73 46.68 4.94
N GLU A 111 -6.56 47.75 4.17
CA GLU A 111 -7.55 48.27 3.24
C GLU A 111 -7.14 48.03 1.79
N PHE A 112 -8.09 47.60 0.96
CA PHE A 112 -7.91 47.42 -0.48
C PHE A 112 -9.26 47.42 -1.18
N SER A 113 -9.25 47.64 -2.50
CA SER A 113 -10.43 47.54 -3.34
C SER A 113 -10.19 46.70 -4.59
N PHE A 114 -11.27 46.24 -5.21
CA PHE A 114 -11.26 45.63 -6.54
C PHE A 114 -12.55 45.97 -7.29
N ARG A 115 -12.49 45.94 -8.61
CA ARG A 115 -13.63 46.24 -9.49
C ARG A 115 -14.20 44.97 -10.11
N VAL A 116 -15.50 45.02 -10.42
CA VAL A 116 -16.29 43.96 -11.05
C VAL A 116 -17.16 44.61 -12.11
N ASN A 117 -17.35 43.96 -13.27
CA ASN A 117 -18.24 44.50 -14.30
C ASN A 117 -19.70 44.51 -13.78
N ARG A 118 -20.48 45.54 -14.16
CA ARG A 118 -21.88 45.69 -13.73
C ARG A 118 -22.79 44.52 -14.12
N GLU A 119 -22.54 43.86 -15.25
CA GLU A 119 -23.25 42.65 -15.68
C GLU A 119 -22.97 41.48 -14.71
N GLU A 120 -21.69 41.17 -14.46
CA GLU A 120 -21.24 40.13 -13.51
C GLU A 120 -21.77 40.39 -12.10
N PHE A 121 -21.80 41.66 -11.66
CA PHE A 121 -22.40 42.03 -10.38
C PHE A 121 -23.92 41.81 -10.36
N SER A 122 -24.63 42.05 -11.47
CA SER A 122 -26.09 41.88 -11.53
C SER A 122 -26.52 40.43 -11.28
N GLU A 123 -25.73 39.44 -11.73
CA GLU A 123 -25.95 38.01 -11.47
C GLU A 123 -25.79 37.64 -9.98
N LEU A 124 -24.98 38.39 -9.24
CA LEU A 124 -24.76 38.21 -7.81
C LEU A 124 -25.88 38.82 -6.94
N VAL A 125 -26.82 39.59 -7.51
CA VAL A 125 -27.92 40.23 -6.77
C VAL A 125 -29.22 39.44 -6.92
N VAL A 126 -29.94 39.26 -5.80
CA VAL A 126 -31.25 38.60 -5.75
C VAL A 126 -32.20 39.32 -4.80
N GLU A 127 -33.44 39.53 -5.24
CA GLU A 127 -34.52 40.03 -4.38
C GLU A 127 -34.95 38.93 -3.40
N LYS A 128 -34.95 39.24 -2.09
CA LYS A 128 -35.47 38.36 -1.05
C LYS A 128 -36.62 39.01 -0.31
N ILE A 129 -37.62 38.19 0.04
CA ILE A 129 -38.73 38.57 0.90
C ILE A 129 -38.36 38.25 2.35
N TYR A 130 -38.37 39.26 3.21
CA TYR A 130 -38.08 39.16 4.63
C TYR A 130 -39.35 39.31 5.46
N GLN A 131 -39.43 38.53 6.54
CA GLN A 131 -40.54 38.55 7.50
C GLN A 131 -40.11 39.29 8.77
N ARG A 132 -40.81 40.39 9.12
CA ARG A 132 -40.62 41.12 10.39
C ARG A 132 -41.88 41.00 11.24
N LYS A 133 -41.75 40.51 12.47
CA LYS A 133 -42.82 40.57 13.48
C LYS A 133 -42.76 41.92 14.19
N GLN A 134 -43.89 42.62 14.26
CA GLN A 134 -44.12 43.78 15.10
C GLN A 134 -45.36 43.49 15.95
N GLY A 135 -45.13 43.16 17.23
CA GLY A 135 -46.17 42.63 18.11
C GLY A 135 -46.80 41.36 17.54
N LYS A 136 -48.14 41.29 17.50
CA LYS A 136 -48.89 40.18 16.92
C LYS A 136 -48.95 40.20 15.38
N LYS A 137 -48.60 41.31 14.72
CA LYS A 137 -48.65 41.42 13.25
C LYS A 137 -47.32 40.98 12.61
N THR A 138 -47.45 40.33 11.46
CA THR A 138 -46.33 39.91 10.61
C THR A 138 -46.35 40.74 9.34
N ASN A 139 -45.30 41.54 9.13
CA ASN A 139 -45.12 42.33 7.93
C ASN A 139 -44.05 41.68 7.05
N TYR A 140 -44.28 41.67 5.74
CA TYR A 140 -43.30 41.22 4.74
C TYR A 140 -42.73 42.44 4.03
N TYR A 141 -41.43 42.43 3.74
CA TYR A 141 -40.77 43.44 2.93
C TYR A 141 -39.80 42.80 1.94
N LYS A 142 -39.70 43.38 0.75
CA LYS A 142 -38.72 43.00 -0.27
C LYS A 142 -37.42 43.76 -0.02
N GLN A 143 -36.28 43.10 -0.19
CA GLN A 143 -34.97 43.72 -0.15
C GLN A 143 -34.02 43.03 -1.13
N ASN A 144 -33.21 43.81 -1.83
CA ASN A 144 -32.15 43.29 -2.69
C ASN A 144 -30.96 42.85 -1.83
N THR A 145 -30.43 41.66 -2.12
CA THR A 145 -29.38 41.00 -1.33
C THR A 145 -28.39 40.30 -2.26
N LEU A 146 -27.20 40.00 -1.77
CA LEU A 146 -26.26 39.18 -2.53
C LEU A 146 -26.61 37.68 -2.40
N LYS A 147 -26.54 36.96 -3.52
CA LYS A 147 -26.98 35.57 -3.74
C LYS A 147 -26.15 34.56 -2.94
N ASP A 148 -26.77 33.97 -1.91
CA ASP A 148 -26.06 33.14 -0.93
C ASP A 148 -25.41 31.91 -1.56
N GLY A 149 -24.10 31.76 -1.30
CA GLY A 149 -23.24 30.78 -1.91
C GLY A 149 -22.18 31.46 -2.78
N GLU A 150 -22.63 32.26 -3.74
CA GLU A 150 -21.82 32.69 -4.89
C GLU A 150 -20.97 33.92 -4.57
N TRP A 151 -21.56 35.01 -4.08
CA TRP A 151 -20.80 36.23 -3.74
C TRP A 151 -19.76 35.97 -2.65
N GLN A 152 -20.04 35.05 -1.71
CA GLN A 152 -19.07 34.68 -0.68
C GLN A 152 -17.87 33.94 -1.27
N ILE A 153 -18.04 33.10 -2.28
CA ILE A 153 -16.93 32.43 -2.98
C ILE A 153 -16.12 33.48 -3.74
N TYR A 154 -16.79 34.34 -4.51
CA TYR A 154 -16.16 35.39 -5.29
C TYR A 154 -15.27 36.30 -4.44
N VAL A 155 -15.84 36.90 -3.39
CA VAL A 155 -15.12 37.76 -2.45
C VAL A 155 -13.99 36.99 -1.74
N THR A 156 -14.19 35.71 -1.36
CA THR A 156 -13.11 34.91 -0.75
C THR A 156 -11.93 34.67 -1.70
N ASN A 157 -12.20 34.49 -3.00
CA ASN A 157 -11.16 34.31 -4.00
C ASN A 157 -10.40 35.62 -4.22
N LYS A 158 -11.10 36.76 -4.37
CA LYS A 158 -10.47 38.08 -4.52
C LYS A 158 -9.63 38.49 -3.31
N ILE A 159 -10.10 38.22 -2.08
CA ILE A 159 -9.28 38.41 -0.87
C ILE A 159 -7.98 37.58 -0.94
N TRP A 160 -8.06 36.32 -1.38
CA TRP A 160 -6.87 35.46 -1.48
C TRP A 160 -5.90 35.94 -2.57
N GLU A 161 -6.41 36.26 -3.76
CA GLU A 161 -5.64 36.76 -4.90
C GLU A 161 -4.80 37.98 -4.52
N LEU A 162 -5.42 38.95 -3.82
CA LEU A 162 -4.83 40.24 -3.46
C LEU A 162 -3.99 40.21 -2.17
N THR A 163 -4.38 39.43 -1.17
CA THR A 163 -3.78 39.54 0.19
C THR A 163 -3.03 38.29 0.68
N ARG A 164 -3.22 37.13 0.03
CA ARG A 164 -2.70 35.81 0.49
C ARG A 164 -3.00 35.47 1.97
N ARG A 165 -4.01 36.10 2.58
CA ARG A 165 -4.36 35.89 4.00
C ARG A 165 -5.04 34.53 4.20
N LYS A 166 -4.58 33.79 5.21
CA LYS A 166 -5.09 32.46 5.62
C LYS A 166 -6.51 32.48 6.24
N CYS A 167 -7.17 33.63 6.31
CA CYS A 167 -8.44 33.81 7.02
C CYS A 167 -9.64 33.29 6.22
N GLY A 168 -10.24 32.18 6.66
CA GLY A 168 -11.56 31.76 6.17
C GLY A 168 -12.68 32.57 6.82
N TYR A 169 -13.10 33.65 6.17
CA TYR A 169 -14.17 34.53 6.66
C TYR A 169 -15.55 33.86 6.56
N ASN A 170 -16.34 33.97 7.63
CA ASN A 170 -17.76 33.62 7.61
C ASN A 170 -18.61 34.87 7.46
N PHE A 171 -19.10 35.09 6.25
CA PHE A 171 -20.06 36.15 5.93
C PHE A 171 -21.42 35.87 6.59
N LYS A 172 -21.95 36.87 7.31
CA LYS A 172 -23.17 36.75 8.12
C LYS A 172 -24.24 37.79 7.79
N ARG A 173 -23.87 38.92 7.19
CA ARG A 173 -24.77 40.03 6.83
C ARG A 173 -24.32 40.62 5.50
N ASN A 174 -25.26 40.81 4.59
CA ASN A 174 -25.14 41.71 3.44
C ASN A 174 -26.49 42.44 3.29
N TYR A 175 -26.47 43.62 2.68
CA TYR A 175 -27.65 44.28 2.13
C TYR A 175 -27.24 45.18 0.97
N VAL A 176 -28.13 45.29 -0.02
CA VAL A 176 -28.09 46.32 -1.06
C VAL A 176 -29.08 47.41 -0.67
N LEU A 177 -28.72 48.68 -0.87
CA LEU A 177 -29.62 49.82 -0.63
C LEU A 177 -30.68 49.94 -1.75
N GLN A 178 -31.69 50.77 -1.53
CA GLN A 178 -32.83 50.89 -2.47
C GLN A 178 -32.43 51.50 -3.82
N ASP A 179 -31.35 52.29 -3.84
CA ASP A 179 -30.70 52.82 -5.03
C ASP A 179 -30.18 51.72 -5.99
N LYS A 180 -29.97 50.49 -5.49
CA LYS A 180 -29.19 49.42 -6.14
C LYS A 180 -27.74 49.79 -6.49
N GLN A 181 -27.28 50.98 -6.10
CA GLN A 181 -25.95 51.50 -6.39
C GLN A 181 -24.97 51.21 -5.25
N THR A 182 -25.45 51.15 -4.01
CA THR A 182 -24.57 51.00 -2.85
C THR A 182 -24.99 49.87 -1.92
N GLY A 183 -24.03 49.31 -1.17
CA GLY A 183 -24.35 48.29 -0.18
C GLY A 183 -23.18 47.90 0.71
N ASN A 184 -23.49 47.07 1.71
CA ASN A 184 -22.54 46.69 2.76
C ASN A 184 -22.60 45.19 3.05
N TYR A 185 -21.46 44.61 3.40
CA TYR A 185 -21.34 43.23 3.85
C TYR A 185 -20.33 43.10 5.00
N LYS A 186 -20.56 42.11 5.89
CA LYS A 186 -19.66 41.81 7.00
C LYS A 186 -19.36 40.32 7.13
N GLY A 187 -18.08 40.02 7.34
CA GLY A 187 -17.54 38.69 7.63
C GLY A 187 -16.75 38.66 8.94
N SER A 188 -16.67 37.49 9.56
CA SER A 188 -15.82 37.28 10.74
C SER A 188 -15.08 35.95 10.61
N CYS A 189 -13.77 35.92 10.88
CA CYS A 189 -13.00 34.69 10.99
C CYS A 189 -12.96 34.20 12.46
N ASN A 190 -12.57 32.94 12.67
CA ASN A 190 -12.43 32.37 14.01
C ASN A 190 -11.20 32.92 14.76
N CYS A 191 -10.22 33.47 14.05
CA CYS A 191 -9.06 34.14 14.61
C CYS A 191 -9.34 35.56 15.10
N THR A 192 -10.62 35.92 15.31
CA THR A 192 -11.14 37.28 15.61
C THR A 192 -10.92 38.36 14.55
N SER A 193 -10.24 38.09 13.42
CA SER A 193 -10.26 39.01 12.27
C SER A 193 -11.68 39.27 11.79
N GLU A 194 -12.03 40.55 11.68
CA GLU A 194 -13.25 41.02 11.03
C GLU A 194 -12.97 41.43 9.58
N LEU A 195 -14.03 41.39 8.78
CA LEU A 195 -14.08 41.94 7.44
C LEU A 195 -15.29 42.87 7.38
N GLN A 196 -15.05 44.12 7.03
CA GLN A 196 -16.09 45.07 6.67
C GLN A 196 -15.90 45.42 5.20
N GLY A 197 -16.97 45.31 4.41
CA GLY A 197 -16.94 45.59 2.99
C GLY A 197 -18.09 46.50 2.59
N LYS A 198 -17.78 47.46 1.73
CA LYS A 198 -18.74 48.27 0.99
C LYS A 198 -18.62 47.91 -0.49
N PHE A 199 -19.68 48.17 -1.26
CA PHE A 199 -19.58 48.27 -2.70
C PHE A 199 -20.38 49.47 -3.20
N GLU A 200 -19.87 50.08 -4.25
CA GLU A 200 -20.38 51.29 -4.89
C GLU A 200 -20.38 51.05 -6.41
N THR A 201 -21.46 51.46 -7.08
CA THR A 201 -21.72 51.20 -8.51
C THR A 201 -21.56 52.49 -9.28
N GLU A 202 -20.59 52.52 -10.18
CA GLU A 202 -20.41 53.55 -11.20
C GLU A 202 -21.15 53.11 -12.49
N GLU A 203 -20.94 53.78 -13.63
CA GLU A 203 -21.75 53.53 -14.84
C GLU A 203 -21.64 52.08 -15.33
N ASP A 204 -20.42 51.56 -15.51
CA ASP A 204 -20.17 50.20 -16.03
C ASP A 204 -19.44 49.27 -15.03
N GLU A 205 -18.94 49.80 -13.90
CA GLU A 205 -18.16 49.05 -12.91
C GLU A 205 -18.73 49.14 -11.49
N VAL A 206 -18.52 48.09 -10.71
CA VAL A 206 -18.84 48.03 -9.27
C VAL A 206 -17.56 47.85 -8.48
N THR A 207 -17.21 48.85 -7.68
CA THR A 207 -16.01 48.86 -6.83
C THR A 207 -16.35 48.29 -5.45
N PHE A 208 -15.70 47.18 -5.08
CA PHE A 208 -15.76 46.58 -3.76
C PHE A 208 -14.61 47.12 -2.88
N ASN A 209 -14.94 47.89 -1.86
CA ASN A 209 -13.99 48.42 -0.87
C ASN A 209 -13.97 47.51 0.37
N ILE A 210 -12.81 47.00 0.79
CA ILE A 210 -12.65 46.05 1.91
C ILE A 210 -11.67 46.59 2.95
N THR A 211 -12.10 46.56 4.21
CA THR A 211 -11.27 46.79 5.40
C THR A 211 -11.19 45.47 6.19
N LEU A 212 -9.97 44.95 6.41
CA LEU A 212 -9.69 43.74 7.19
C LEU A 212 -8.97 44.08 8.50
N THR A 213 -9.48 43.60 9.63
CA THR A 213 -8.76 43.73 10.91
C THR A 213 -7.84 42.53 11.17
N HIS A 214 -6.72 42.79 11.85
CA HIS A 214 -5.82 41.75 12.30
C HIS A 214 -6.47 40.82 13.34
N GLY A 215 -5.94 39.61 13.44
CA GLY A 215 -6.49 38.54 14.26
C GLY A 215 -5.41 37.53 14.64
N ASN A 216 -5.67 36.75 15.69
CA ASN A 216 -4.70 35.91 16.40
C ASN A 216 -4.16 34.68 15.63
N GLY A 217 -4.26 34.66 14.30
CA GLY A 217 -3.71 33.60 13.44
C GLY A 217 -4.44 32.24 13.45
N SER A 218 -5.36 31.97 14.39
CA SER A 218 -6.05 30.67 14.56
C SER A 218 -7.15 30.37 13.52
N CYS A 219 -6.85 30.63 12.25
CA CYS A 219 -7.78 30.61 11.13
C CYS A 219 -8.30 29.19 10.84
N ARG A 220 -9.60 29.09 10.50
CA ARG A 220 -10.16 27.87 9.88
C ARG A 220 -10.36 28.09 8.38
N LYS A 221 -10.42 26.96 7.67
CA LYS A 221 -10.82 26.87 6.26
C LYS A 221 -12.26 27.35 6.06
N THR A 222 -12.55 27.93 4.90
CA THR A 222 -13.88 28.34 4.47
C THR A 222 -14.78 27.12 4.25
N TYR A 223 -16.07 27.25 4.54
CA TYR A 223 -17.04 26.19 4.26
C TYR A 223 -17.31 26.07 2.76
N VAL A 224 -17.28 24.85 2.22
CA VAL A 224 -17.81 24.57 0.88
C VAL A 224 -19.34 24.67 0.95
N ARG A 225 -19.89 25.71 0.31
CA ARG A 225 -21.33 26.00 0.18
C ARG A 225 -21.82 25.61 -1.22
N GLN A 226 -23.14 25.55 -1.42
CA GLN A 226 -23.71 25.54 -2.77
C GLN A 226 -23.38 26.87 -3.47
N PRO A 227 -23.26 26.91 -4.81
CA PRO A 227 -23.32 25.77 -5.75
C PRO A 227 -22.04 24.92 -5.78
N LEU A 228 -20.94 25.36 -5.14
CA LEU A 228 -19.64 24.69 -5.22
C LEU A 228 -19.61 23.27 -4.63
N ARG A 229 -20.46 22.97 -3.63
CA ARG A 229 -20.66 21.58 -3.14
C ARG A 229 -21.07 20.65 -4.27
N ASP A 230 -21.95 21.12 -5.15
CA ASP A 230 -22.58 20.30 -6.16
C ASP A 230 -21.60 20.06 -7.32
N LYS A 231 -20.92 21.13 -7.77
CA LYS A 231 -19.79 21.05 -8.71
C LYS A 231 -18.67 20.12 -8.23
N PHE A 232 -18.29 20.17 -6.95
CA PHE A 232 -17.30 19.23 -6.40
C PHE A 232 -17.86 17.81 -6.26
N GLY A 233 -19.14 17.66 -5.91
CA GLY A 233 -19.83 16.37 -5.83
C GLY A 233 -19.79 15.62 -7.16
N GLU A 234 -20.14 16.29 -8.25
CA GLU A 234 -20.10 15.75 -9.62
C GLU A 234 -18.70 15.29 -10.03
N ILE A 235 -17.69 16.14 -9.84
CA ILE A 235 -16.28 15.80 -10.16
C ILE A 235 -15.81 14.59 -9.33
N LEU A 236 -16.21 14.52 -8.06
CA LEU A 236 -15.84 13.43 -7.15
C LEU A 236 -16.52 12.09 -7.47
N LEU A 237 -17.52 12.04 -8.36
CA LEU A 237 -18.05 10.76 -8.85
C LEU A 237 -16.99 10.00 -9.66
N HIS A 238 -16.16 10.72 -10.41
CA HIS A 238 -15.19 10.16 -11.37
C HIS A 238 -13.73 10.28 -10.91
N HIS A 239 -13.43 11.15 -9.95
CA HIS A 239 -12.08 11.37 -9.43
C HIS A 239 -11.92 11.00 -7.95
N THR A 240 -10.68 10.75 -7.51
CA THR A 240 -10.38 10.67 -6.06
C THR A 240 -10.42 12.05 -5.39
N THR A 241 -10.52 12.07 -4.06
CA THR A 241 -10.48 13.32 -3.29
C THR A 241 -9.14 14.03 -3.38
N ASP A 242 -8.09 13.26 -3.63
CA ASP A 242 -6.72 13.72 -3.58
C ASP A 242 -6.31 14.26 -4.97
N GLU A 243 -6.80 13.67 -6.06
CA GLU A 243 -6.77 14.27 -7.41
C GLU A 243 -7.46 15.64 -7.46
N LEU A 244 -8.71 15.75 -6.99
CA LEU A 244 -9.44 17.03 -7.02
C LEU A 244 -8.71 18.08 -6.17
N ARG A 245 -8.24 17.71 -4.98
CA ARG A 245 -7.48 18.61 -4.11
C ARG A 245 -6.13 19.00 -4.71
N SER A 246 -5.47 18.11 -5.43
CA SER A 246 -4.22 18.40 -6.16
C SER A 246 -4.46 19.37 -7.32
N LYS A 247 -5.47 19.11 -8.17
CA LYS A 247 -5.89 20.02 -9.27
C LYS A 247 -6.18 21.43 -8.76
N LEU A 248 -6.94 21.56 -7.66
CA LEU A 248 -7.20 22.85 -7.01
C LEU A 248 -5.95 23.46 -6.37
N GLY A 249 -5.09 22.65 -5.75
CA GLY A 249 -3.82 23.11 -5.16
C GLY A 249 -2.90 23.74 -6.19
N ASN A 250 -2.69 23.07 -7.32
CA ASN A 250 -1.84 23.52 -8.43
C ASN A 250 -2.33 24.83 -9.08
N GLN A 251 -3.64 25.12 -8.98
CA GLN A 251 -4.23 26.37 -9.47
C GLN A 251 -4.09 27.53 -8.47
N LEU A 252 -4.01 27.25 -7.17
CA LEU A 252 -4.19 28.24 -6.10
C LEU A 252 -2.94 28.51 -5.26
N ILE A 253 -1.91 27.67 -5.35
CA ILE A 253 -0.69 27.72 -4.54
C ILE A 253 0.53 27.87 -5.46
N ARG A 254 1.31 28.93 -5.27
CA ARG A 254 2.65 29.06 -5.87
C ARG A 254 3.74 28.52 -4.93
N PRO A 255 4.96 28.23 -5.41
CA PRO A 255 6.07 27.84 -4.54
C PRO A 255 6.26 28.83 -3.38
N ASN A 256 6.46 28.31 -2.17
CA ASN A 256 6.58 29.05 -0.91
C ASN A 256 5.32 29.85 -0.45
N GLU A 257 4.19 29.76 -1.16
CA GLU A 257 2.94 30.37 -0.69
C GLU A 257 2.22 29.51 0.38
N PRO A 258 1.47 30.13 1.31
CA PRO A 258 0.62 29.41 2.25
C PRO A 258 -0.57 28.71 1.60
N GLU A 259 -1.14 27.69 2.27
CA GLU A 259 -2.34 27.00 1.77
C GLU A 259 -3.61 27.89 1.84
N PRO A 260 -4.38 28.07 0.73
CA PRO A 260 -5.56 28.93 0.69
C PRO A 260 -6.65 28.54 1.70
N PRO A 261 -7.39 29.51 2.27
CA PRO A 261 -8.50 29.22 3.18
C PRO A 261 -9.67 28.50 2.48
N HIS A 262 -9.85 28.72 1.18
CA HIS A 262 -10.95 28.12 0.40
C HIS A 262 -10.61 26.75 -0.22
N LEU A 263 -9.33 26.30 -0.23
CA LEU A 263 -8.96 24.97 -0.71
C LEU A 263 -9.50 23.89 0.25
N PRO A 264 -10.45 23.01 -0.14
CA PRO A 264 -11.13 22.12 0.81
C PRO A 264 -10.20 21.07 1.42
N LYS A 265 -10.46 20.68 2.68
CA LYS A 265 -9.75 19.56 3.33
C LYS A 265 -10.19 18.20 2.74
N PRO A 266 -9.31 17.17 2.73
CA PRO A 266 -9.66 15.84 2.26
C PRO A 266 -10.90 15.24 2.94
N GLU A 267 -11.10 15.46 4.24
CA GLU A 267 -12.27 14.94 4.97
C GLU A 267 -13.58 15.56 4.48
N VAL A 268 -13.56 16.83 4.07
CA VAL A 268 -14.73 17.52 3.51
C VAL A 268 -15.05 16.95 2.12
N LEU A 269 -14.04 16.73 1.29
CA LEU A 269 -14.22 16.10 -0.03
C LEU A 269 -14.69 14.64 0.10
N ARG A 270 -14.17 13.85 1.05
CA ARG A 270 -14.67 12.49 1.33
C ARG A 270 -16.13 12.49 1.80
N THR A 271 -16.52 13.49 2.60
CA THR A 271 -17.91 13.67 3.03
C THR A 271 -18.82 14.03 1.85
N LEU A 272 -18.40 14.96 0.98
CA LEU A 272 -19.12 15.31 -0.25
C LEU A 272 -19.27 14.11 -1.19
N LYS A 273 -18.20 13.34 -1.44
CA LYS A 273 -18.25 12.12 -2.26
C LYS A 273 -19.22 11.10 -1.67
N LYS A 274 -19.27 10.96 -0.34
CA LYS A 274 -20.25 10.09 0.34
C LYS A 274 -21.69 10.59 0.16
N GLU A 275 -21.95 11.88 0.35
CA GLU A 275 -23.27 12.49 0.17
C GLU A 275 -23.78 12.30 -1.28
N PHE A 276 -22.91 12.54 -2.28
CA PHE A 276 -23.23 12.35 -3.70
C PHE A 276 -23.40 10.89 -4.11
N ASN A 277 -22.63 9.97 -3.52
CA ASN A 277 -22.83 8.54 -3.75
C ASN A 277 -24.11 8.03 -3.08
N ALA A 278 -24.48 8.55 -1.90
CA ALA A 278 -25.71 8.14 -1.20
C ALA A 278 -26.97 8.43 -2.02
N ALA A 279 -27.00 9.56 -2.75
CA ALA A 279 -28.07 9.86 -3.70
C ALA A 279 -28.21 8.86 -4.88
N LYS A 280 -27.23 7.96 -5.06
CA LYS A 280 -27.24 6.88 -6.07
C LYS A 280 -27.50 5.49 -5.50
N TYR A 281 -27.65 5.35 -4.17
CA TYR A 281 -27.89 4.04 -3.57
C TYR A 281 -29.35 3.61 -3.78
N TYR A 282 -29.55 2.32 -4.08
CA TYR A 282 -30.89 1.73 -4.19
C TYR A 282 -31.67 1.72 -2.87
N ASN A 283 -30.96 1.76 -1.74
CA ASN A 283 -31.52 1.89 -0.40
C ASN A 283 -30.45 2.39 0.59
N ASP A 284 -30.86 3.00 1.71
CA ASP A 284 -29.96 3.34 2.81
C ASP A 284 -29.50 2.11 3.61
N ASP A 285 -30.32 1.05 3.66
CA ASP A 285 -29.94 -0.25 4.23
C ASP A 285 -29.10 -1.06 3.22
N PRO A 286 -27.85 -1.43 3.55
CA PRO A 286 -26.99 -2.18 2.64
C PRO A 286 -27.55 -3.53 2.21
N VAL A 287 -28.26 -4.25 3.10
CA VAL A 287 -28.82 -5.58 2.76
C VAL A 287 -29.90 -5.42 1.71
N THR A 288 -30.86 -4.52 1.94
CA THR A 288 -31.94 -4.21 1.01
C THR A 288 -31.41 -3.65 -0.31
N ALA A 289 -30.38 -2.79 -0.28
CA ALA A 289 -29.74 -2.30 -1.50
C ALA A 289 -29.13 -3.44 -2.33
N ILE A 290 -28.43 -4.39 -1.70
CA ILE A 290 -27.86 -5.57 -2.37
C ILE A 290 -28.97 -6.51 -2.88
N SER A 291 -30.06 -6.69 -2.14
CA SER A 291 -31.24 -7.46 -2.61
C SER A 291 -31.85 -6.85 -3.88
N ILE A 292 -32.00 -5.52 -3.93
CA ILE A 292 -32.51 -4.80 -5.10
C ILE A 292 -31.52 -4.91 -6.28
N MET A 293 -30.22 -4.82 -6.01
CA MET A 293 -29.17 -5.01 -7.02
C MET A 293 -29.23 -6.40 -7.66
N HIS A 294 -29.33 -7.45 -6.83
CA HIS A 294 -29.46 -8.84 -7.24
C HIS A 294 -30.75 -9.10 -8.05
N ALA A 295 -31.88 -8.55 -7.61
CA ALA A 295 -33.17 -8.74 -8.29
C ALA A 295 -33.28 -8.02 -9.65
N ASN A 296 -32.52 -6.95 -9.88
CA ASN A 296 -32.71 -6.08 -11.05
C ASN A 296 -31.57 -6.09 -12.09
N ARG A 297 -30.33 -5.83 -11.66
CA ARG A 297 -29.21 -5.50 -12.58
C ARG A 297 -28.04 -6.47 -12.50
N TYR A 298 -27.89 -7.14 -11.36
CA TYR A 298 -26.72 -7.96 -11.04
C TYR A 298 -27.11 -9.40 -10.75
N THR A 299 -28.20 -9.90 -11.34
CA THR A 299 -28.68 -11.29 -11.20
C THR A 299 -27.64 -12.30 -11.67
N ASP A 300 -26.91 -12.00 -12.76
CA ASP A 300 -25.80 -12.82 -13.26
C ASP A 300 -24.44 -12.52 -12.58
N THR A 301 -24.43 -11.74 -11.49
CA THR A 301 -23.21 -11.27 -10.82
C THR A 301 -23.20 -11.52 -9.32
N ILE A 302 -24.34 -11.38 -8.64
CA ILE A 302 -24.55 -11.72 -7.23
C ILE A 302 -25.22 -13.09 -7.24
N HIS A 303 -24.52 -14.11 -6.76
CA HIS A 303 -24.94 -15.52 -6.89
C HIS A 303 -25.54 -16.08 -5.61
N TYR A 304 -25.31 -15.40 -4.48
CA TYR A 304 -25.86 -15.75 -3.18
C TYR A 304 -25.89 -14.53 -2.26
N LEU A 305 -26.94 -14.44 -1.43
CA LEU A 305 -27.11 -13.42 -0.39
C LEU A 305 -27.76 -14.05 0.84
N SER A 306 -27.09 -13.99 1.98
CA SER A 306 -27.63 -14.30 3.30
C SER A 306 -27.64 -13.06 4.17
N GLU A 307 -28.67 -12.93 5.02
CA GLU A 307 -28.74 -11.86 6.03
C GLU A 307 -28.20 -12.32 7.41
N ILE A 308 -28.35 -13.59 7.78
CA ILE A 308 -28.02 -14.12 9.12
C ILE A 308 -27.37 -15.52 9.01
N PRO A 309 -26.04 -15.65 9.20
CA PRO A 309 -25.06 -14.58 9.21
C PRO A 309 -25.03 -13.86 7.85
N PHE A 310 -24.62 -12.60 7.83
CA PHE A 310 -24.53 -11.82 6.59
C PHE A 310 -23.34 -12.29 5.73
N TYR A 311 -23.63 -12.73 4.51
CA TYR A 311 -22.62 -12.94 3.48
C TYR A 311 -23.20 -12.83 2.07
N VAL A 312 -22.35 -12.50 1.11
CA VAL A 312 -22.69 -12.29 -0.32
C VAL A 312 -21.61 -12.95 -1.17
N HIS A 313 -22.01 -13.81 -2.11
CA HIS A 313 -21.12 -14.38 -3.13
C HIS A 313 -21.34 -13.64 -4.45
N PHE A 314 -20.26 -13.20 -5.10
CA PHE A 314 -20.36 -12.48 -6.37
C PHE A 314 -19.14 -12.69 -7.28
N TRP A 315 -19.41 -12.75 -8.58
CA TRP A 315 -18.46 -12.81 -9.70
C TRP A 315 -19.24 -12.63 -11.00
N THR A 316 -18.64 -12.09 -12.04
CA THR A 316 -19.28 -11.94 -13.35
C THR A 316 -19.10 -13.19 -14.22
N ASN A 317 -20.01 -13.42 -15.16
CA ASN A 317 -19.82 -14.41 -16.23
C ASN A 317 -18.49 -14.21 -16.99
N HIS A 318 -18.03 -12.96 -17.15
CA HIS A 318 -16.74 -12.67 -17.78
C HIS A 318 -15.54 -13.23 -17.00
N GLN A 319 -15.53 -13.10 -15.67
CA GLN A 319 -14.49 -13.69 -14.82
C GLN A 319 -14.47 -15.22 -14.91
N ARG A 320 -15.65 -15.86 -14.94
CA ARG A 320 -15.78 -17.30 -15.19
C ARG A 320 -15.20 -17.67 -16.55
N ASP A 321 -15.64 -17.02 -17.62
CA ASP A 321 -15.26 -17.37 -18.99
C ASP A 321 -13.75 -17.18 -19.24
N ILE A 322 -13.11 -16.18 -18.62
CA ILE A 322 -11.64 -16.05 -18.62
C ILE A 322 -11.00 -17.24 -17.90
N PHE A 323 -11.46 -17.59 -16.70
CA PHE A 323 -10.88 -18.69 -15.94
C PHE A 323 -11.07 -20.06 -16.63
N CYS A 324 -12.23 -20.32 -17.23
CA CYS A 324 -12.47 -21.53 -18.02
C CYS A 324 -11.53 -21.61 -19.24
N ARG A 325 -11.24 -20.49 -19.90
CA ARG A 325 -10.24 -20.44 -21.00
C ARG A 325 -8.80 -20.62 -20.53
N TYR A 326 -8.48 -20.15 -19.32
CA TYR A 326 -7.18 -20.40 -18.68
C TYR A 326 -7.00 -21.89 -18.38
N ALA A 327 -7.99 -22.53 -17.75
CA ALA A 327 -7.98 -23.96 -17.45
C ALA A 327 -8.00 -24.86 -18.70
N ALA A 328 -8.76 -24.49 -19.74
CA ALA A 328 -8.75 -25.24 -21.00
C ALA A 328 -7.40 -25.21 -21.74
N LYS A 329 -6.51 -24.26 -21.40
CA LYS A 329 -5.19 -24.10 -22.04
C LYS A 329 -4.00 -24.56 -21.20
N ASN A 330 -4.18 -24.74 -19.88
CA ASN A 330 -3.10 -25.05 -18.95
C ASN A 330 -3.60 -26.11 -17.98
N LYS A 331 -2.87 -27.23 -17.86
CA LYS A 331 -3.17 -28.25 -16.85
C LYS A 331 -2.85 -27.72 -15.43
N ASP A 332 -1.76 -26.97 -15.32
CA ASP A 332 -1.20 -26.46 -14.06
C ASP A 332 -1.91 -25.18 -13.58
N THR A 333 -3.24 -25.23 -13.42
CA THR A 333 -4.03 -24.07 -13.00
C THR A 333 -3.84 -23.76 -11.51
N CYS A 334 -3.22 -22.61 -11.24
CA CYS A 334 -3.11 -22.07 -9.88
C CYS A 334 -4.16 -20.97 -9.61
N VAL A 335 -4.83 -21.04 -8.45
CA VAL A 335 -5.59 -19.94 -7.85
C VAL A 335 -5.08 -19.58 -6.45
N PHE A 336 -5.34 -18.35 -6.03
CA PHE A 336 -4.94 -17.77 -4.76
C PHE A 336 -6.21 -17.34 -4.02
N ILE A 337 -6.36 -17.69 -2.75
CA ILE A 337 -7.47 -17.20 -1.91
C ILE A 337 -6.94 -16.46 -0.69
N ASP A 338 -7.32 -15.18 -0.58
CA ASP A 338 -6.97 -14.27 0.51
C ASP A 338 -8.24 -13.66 1.12
N SER A 339 -8.18 -13.28 2.40
CA SER A 339 -9.27 -12.60 3.13
C SER A 339 -8.79 -11.31 3.82
N THR A 340 -9.40 -10.18 3.46
CA THR A 340 -9.08 -8.88 4.06
C THR A 340 -10.25 -8.37 4.89
N GLY A 341 -10.03 -8.24 6.21
CA GLY A 341 -10.99 -7.66 7.15
C GLY A 341 -11.02 -6.13 7.15
N GLY A 342 -12.18 -5.56 7.50
CA GLY A 342 -12.31 -4.11 7.76
C GLY A 342 -12.51 -3.23 6.52
N VAL A 343 -12.72 -3.83 5.35
CA VAL A 343 -13.07 -3.13 4.10
C VAL A 343 -14.44 -2.44 4.19
N CYS A 344 -15.39 -3.08 4.88
CA CYS A 344 -16.77 -2.59 5.01
C CYS A 344 -17.08 -2.09 6.44
N SER A 345 -17.89 -1.04 6.54
CA SER A 345 -18.41 -0.56 7.83
C SER A 345 -19.51 -1.49 8.36
N LYS A 346 -19.41 -1.88 9.64
CA LYS A 346 -20.45 -2.66 10.32
C LYS A 346 -21.80 -1.94 10.32
N PHE A 347 -22.86 -2.61 9.88
CA PHE A 347 -24.23 -2.10 9.83
C PHE A 347 -25.17 -2.87 10.78
N ILE A 348 -26.43 -2.46 10.87
CA ILE A 348 -27.47 -3.11 11.68
C ILE A 348 -28.34 -3.93 10.72
N LYS A 349 -28.50 -5.23 10.99
CA LYS A 349 -29.37 -6.14 10.23
C LYS A 349 -30.84 -5.94 10.63
N ARG A 350 -31.81 -6.43 9.85
CA ARG A 350 -33.25 -6.20 10.13
C ARG A 350 -33.70 -6.79 11.46
N ASN A 351 -33.03 -7.84 11.95
CA ASN A 351 -33.24 -8.40 13.30
C ASN A 351 -32.68 -7.51 14.44
N GLY A 352 -32.23 -6.29 14.17
CA GLY A 352 -31.67 -5.35 15.15
C GLY A 352 -30.23 -5.64 15.57
N THR A 353 -29.66 -6.81 15.22
CA THR A 353 -28.28 -7.15 15.59
C THR A 353 -27.27 -6.47 14.66
N LYS A 354 -26.14 -6.04 15.21
CA LYS A 354 -25.05 -5.43 14.45
C LYS A 354 -24.16 -6.49 13.84
N THR A 355 -23.69 -6.29 12.61
CA THR A 355 -22.78 -7.25 11.97
C THR A 355 -21.46 -7.40 12.74
N ARG A 356 -20.84 -8.57 12.65
CA ARG A 356 -19.44 -8.82 13.05
C ARG A 356 -18.48 -8.06 12.11
N ILE A 357 -17.18 -8.30 12.22
CA ILE A 357 -16.22 -7.72 11.26
C ILE A 357 -16.52 -8.36 9.90
N LEU A 358 -16.66 -7.52 8.87
CA LEU A 358 -16.86 -7.98 7.50
C LEU A 358 -15.50 -8.19 6.84
N PHE A 359 -15.31 -9.38 6.28
CA PHE A 359 -14.13 -9.80 5.53
C PHE A 359 -14.49 -9.90 4.05
N LEU A 360 -13.61 -9.40 3.20
CA LEU A 360 -13.65 -9.61 1.76
C LEU A 360 -12.70 -10.75 1.42
N TYR A 361 -13.24 -11.89 1.02
CA TYR A 361 -12.53 -13.01 0.43
C TYR A 361 -12.43 -12.81 -1.08
N ILE A 362 -11.28 -13.08 -1.66
CA ILE A 362 -11.02 -12.98 -3.10
C ILE A 362 -10.32 -14.25 -3.54
N ILE A 363 -10.91 -14.96 -4.50
CA ILE A 363 -10.22 -15.96 -5.32
C ILE A 363 -9.64 -15.20 -6.53
N ALA A 364 -8.33 -15.31 -6.73
CA ALA A 364 -7.61 -14.74 -7.86
C ALA A 364 -6.86 -15.83 -8.63
N ALA A 365 -6.67 -15.64 -9.93
CA ALA A 365 -5.86 -16.49 -10.78
C ALA A 365 -4.71 -15.65 -11.37
N HIS A 366 -3.60 -16.30 -11.71
CA HIS A 366 -2.46 -15.68 -12.37
C HIS A 366 -2.17 -16.38 -13.70
N PHE A 367 -2.20 -15.63 -14.81
CA PHE A 367 -1.95 -16.14 -16.15
C PHE A 367 -1.17 -15.12 -16.97
N ASN A 368 -0.13 -15.56 -17.68
CA ASN A 368 0.72 -14.72 -18.54
C ASN A 368 1.21 -13.41 -17.88
N GLY A 369 1.63 -13.47 -16.62
CA GLY A 369 2.12 -12.31 -15.87
C GLY A 369 1.03 -11.35 -15.37
N GLN A 370 -0.25 -11.69 -15.56
CA GLN A 370 -1.39 -10.89 -15.11
C GLN A 370 -2.18 -11.63 -14.03
N GLN A 371 -2.57 -10.89 -12.98
CA GLN A 371 -3.45 -11.37 -11.93
C GLN A 371 -4.87 -10.84 -12.16
N PHE A 372 -5.87 -11.70 -12.09
CA PHE A 372 -7.28 -11.34 -12.21
C PHE A 372 -8.12 -12.06 -11.16
N THR A 373 -9.28 -11.51 -10.81
CA THR A 373 -10.17 -12.09 -9.79
C THR A 373 -11.19 -13.01 -10.44
N VAL A 374 -11.46 -14.16 -9.83
CA VAL A 374 -12.34 -15.22 -10.37
C VAL A 374 -13.47 -15.62 -9.43
N GLY A 375 -13.46 -15.14 -8.19
CA GLY A 375 -14.56 -15.28 -7.25
C GLY A 375 -14.41 -14.31 -6.09
N GLN A 376 -15.51 -13.80 -5.55
CA GLN A 376 -15.49 -12.92 -4.39
C GLN A 376 -16.60 -13.27 -3.39
N MET A 377 -16.29 -13.13 -2.10
CA MET A 377 -17.28 -13.19 -1.02
C MET A 377 -17.05 -12.03 -0.03
N ILE A 378 -18.12 -11.33 0.36
CA ILE A 378 -18.12 -10.52 1.58
C ILE A 378 -18.85 -11.32 2.65
N SER A 379 -18.25 -11.52 3.83
CA SER A 379 -18.86 -12.32 4.90
C SER A 379 -18.56 -11.75 6.30
N GLU A 380 -19.53 -11.86 7.22
CA GLU A 380 -19.31 -11.68 8.66
C GLU A 380 -18.90 -12.97 9.39
N ALA A 381 -19.05 -14.11 8.71
CA ALA A 381 -18.73 -15.46 9.16
C ALA A 381 -17.37 -15.93 8.58
N GLN A 382 -16.59 -16.63 9.40
CA GLN A 382 -15.22 -17.10 9.14
C GLN A 382 -15.06 -18.54 9.64
N ASP A 383 -16.11 -19.34 9.46
CA ASP A 383 -16.15 -20.76 9.80
C ASP A 383 -16.02 -21.63 8.55
N THR A 384 -15.57 -22.87 8.76
CA THR A 384 -15.34 -23.86 7.72
C THR A 384 -16.58 -24.06 6.83
N VAL A 385 -17.78 -24.04 7.42
CA VAL A 385 -19.04 -24.28 6.69
C VAL A 385 -19.37 -23.15 5.73
N THR A 386 -19.21 -21.89 6.14
CA THR A 386 -19.44 -20.72 5.29
C THR A 386 -18.46 -20.68 4.12
N ILE A 387 -17.16 -20.93 4.37
CA ILE A 387 -16.14 -20.91 3.32
C ILE A 387 -16.30 -22.11 2.37
N LEU A 388 -16.69 -23.29 2.89
CA LEU A 388 -17.03 -24.46 2.08
C LEU A 388 -18.25 -24.18 1.19
N HIS A 389 -19.26 -23.45 1.70
CA HIS A 389 -20.40 -23.04 0.90
C HIS A 389 -20.01 -22.02 -0.21
N PHE A 390 -19.02 -21.16 0.02
CA PHE A 390 -18.46 -20.29 -1.02
C PHE A 390 -17.78 -21.10 -2.14
N TRP A 391 -16.89 -22.04 -1.80
CA TRP A 391 -16.27 -22.94 -2.78
C TRP A 391 -17.28 -23.80 -3.54
N ASN A 392 -18.23 -24.42 -2.84
CA ASN A 392 -19.25 -25.26 -3.47
C ASN A 392 -20.14 -24.49 -4.43
N ASN A 393 -20.47 -23.23 -4.12
CA ASN A 393 -21.16 -22.37 -5.09
C ASN A 393 -20.24 -22.06 -6.28
N TRP A 394 -18.99 -21.68 -6.05
CA TRP A 394 -18.04 -21.38 -7.14
C TRP A 394 -17.93 -22.53 -8.15
N LEU A 395 -17.74 -23.77 -7.67
CA LEU A 395 -17.77 -24.98 -8.52
C LEU A 395 -19.13 -25.18 -9.22
N LYS A 396 -20.25 -25.06 -8.48
CA LYS A 396 -21.61 -25.24 -9.01
C LYS A 396 -21.94 -24.28 -10.16
N TYR A 397 -21.35 -23.09 -10.19
CA TYR A 397 -21.52 -22.12 -11.29
C TYR A 397 -20.61 -22.38 -12.50
N GLY A 398 -19.99 -23.56 -12.58
CA GLY A 398 -19.29 -24.07 -13.77
C GLY A 398 -17.83 -23.64 -13.87
N PHE A 399 -17.21 -23.22 -12.76
CA PHE A 399 -15.76 -23.03 -12.73
C PHE A 399 -15.05 -24.40 -12.67
N PRO A 400 -14.05 -24.65 -13.52
CA PRO A 400 -13.24 -25.86 -13.42
C PRO A 400 -12.43 -25.88 -12.12
N GLN A 401 -12.17 -27.08 -11.63
CA GLN A 401 -11.33 -27.32 -10.47
C GLN A 401 -9.86 -26.93 -10.79
N PRO A 402 -9.20 -26.10 -9.97
CA PRO A 402 -7.80 -25.72 -10.17
C PRO A 402 -6.87 -26.87 -9.79
N ALA A 403 -5.68 -26.97 -10.40
CA ALA A 403 -4.65 -27.94 -9.99
C ALA A 403 -3.94 -27.56 -8.68
N GLU A 404 -3.80 -26.26 -8.40
CA GLU A 404 -3.20 -25.73 -7.16
C GLU A 404 -4.06 -24.62 -6.55
N VAL A 405 -4.23 -24.63 -5.23
CA VAL A 405 -4.75 -23.50 -4.44
C VAL A 405 -3.71 -23.02 -3.44
N VAL A 406 -3.42 -21.72 -3.50
CA VAL A 406 -2.50 -21.02 -2.60
C VAL A 406 -3.29 -20.19 -1.60
N MET A 407 -3.00 -20.33 -0.30
CA MET A 407 -3.77 -19.64 0.74
C MET A 407 -2.95 -19.35 2.01
N ASP A 408 -3.46 -18.46 2.84
CA ASP A 408 -2.96 -18.24 4.21
C ASP A 408 -3.15 -19.49 5.08
N SER A 409 -2.36 -19.62 6.15
CA SER A 409 -2.43 -20.72 7.11
C SER A 409 -3.65 -20.63 8.06
N SER A 410 -4.80 -20.21 7.55
CA SER A 410 -6.03 -20.04 8.33
C SER A 410 -6.87 -21.33 8.31
N GLU A 411 -7.24 -21.79 9.49
CA GLU A 411 -7.65 -23.18 9.68
C GLU A 411 -9.06 -23.49 9.15
N ALA A 412 -9.95 -22.50 9.12
CA ALA A 412 -11.27 -22.67 8.49
C ALA A 412 -11.12 -22.69 6.97
N LEU A 413 -10.23 -21.87 6.40
CA LEU A 413 -9.93 -21.81 4.97
C LEU A 413 -9.27 -23.09 4.47
N LEU A 414 -8.28 -23.62 5.21
CA LEU A 414 -7.62 -24.89 4.91
C LEU A 414 -8.61 -26.05 4.89
N ASN A 415 -9.41 -26.22 5.96
CA ASN A 415 -10.39 -27.31 6.02
C ASN A 415 -11.48 -27.14 4.94
N ALA A 416 -12.01 -25.93 4.74
CA ALA A 416 -13.03 -25.68 3.73
C ALA A 416 -12.54 -25.98 2.30
N THR A 417 -11.30 -25.61 1.99
CA THR A 417 -10.71 -25.86 0.68
C THR A 417 -10.39 -27.34 0.48
N THR A 418 -9.89 -28.02 1.52
CA THR A 418 -9.68 -29.48 1.52
C THR A 418 -11.00 -30.19 1.19
N MET A 419 -12.05 -29.92 1.98
CA MET A 419 -13.38 -30.50 1.81
C MET A 419 -14.03 -30.23 0.45
N ALA A 420 -13.72 -29.08 -0.16
CA ALA A 420 -14.31 -28.68 -1.44
C ALA A 420 -13.54 -29.22 -2.66
N LEU A 421 -12.22 -29.34 -2.58
CA LEU A 421 -11.36 -29.47 -3.76
C LEU A 421 -10.41 -30.67 -3.75
N THR A 422 -10.07 -31.30 -2.62
CA THR A 422 -9.05 -32.37 -2.63
C THR A 422 -9.64 -33.77 -2.56
N GLY A 423 -10.86 -33.91 -2.01
CA GLY A 423 -11.55 -35.18 -1.76
C GLY A 423 -11.42 -35.68 -0.32
N TYR A 424 -10.52 -35.10 0.47
CA TYR A 424 -10.32 -35.42 1.89
C TYR A 424 -11.25 -34.57 2.79
N LYS A 425 -11.63 -35.08 3.97
CA LYS A 425 -12.63 -34.45 4.85
C LYS A 425 -12.04 -33.36 5.75
N ILE A 426 -10.76 -33.44 6.07
CA ILE A 426 -10.03 -32.49 6.93
C ILE A 426 -8.57 -32.37 6.46
N ILE A 427 -7.92 -31.26 6.81
CA ILE A 427 -6.53 -30.98 6.40
C ILE A 427 -5.54 -32.06 6.90
N ASP A 428 -5.78 -32.67 8.06
CA ASP A 428 -4.91 -33.73 8.61
C ASP A 428 -4.93 -35.00 7.74
N GLU A 429 -6.10 -35.40 7.20
CA GLU A 429 -6.24 -36.52 6.27
C GLU A 429 -5.44 -36.25 4.98
N TYR A 430 -5.58 -35.04 4.41
CA TYR A 430 -4.85 -34.61 3.22
C TYR A 430 -3.32 -34.62 3.47
N CYS A 431 -2.85 -34.03 4.57
CA CYS A 431 -1.41 -34.03 4.90
C CYS A 431 -0.88 -35.46 5.09
N ASN A 432 -1.65 -36.35 5.74
CA ASN A 432 -1.27 -37.75 5.91
C ASN A 432 -1.21 -38.54 4.59
N ALA A 433 -2.01 -38.16 3.58
CA ALA A 433 -1.95 -38.71 2.24
C ALA A 433 -0.71 -38.21 1.47
N ILE A 434 -0.43 -36.89 1.51
CA ILE A 434 0.77 -36.30 0.88
C ILE A 434 2.06 -36.95 1.42
N MET A 435 2.14 -37.21 2.73
CA MET A 435 3.31 -37.89 3.33
C MET A 435 3.47 -39.36 2.92
N LYS A 436 2.44 -39.98 2.36
CA LYS A 436 2.48 -41.33 1.77
C LYS A 436 2.67 -41.28 0.25
N GLU A 437 3.01 -40.11 -0.29
CA GLU A 437 3.18 -39.85 -1.72
C GLU A 437 1.90 -40.08 -2.56
N GLU A 438 0.71 -40.04 -1.92
CA GLU A 438 -0.57 -40.04 -2.63
C GLU A 438 -0.75 -38.72 -3.40
N ILE A 439 -1.03 -38.81 -4.69
CA ILE A 439 -1.26 -37.64 -5.56
C ILE A 439 -2.70 -37.13 -5.36
N PRO A 440 -2.90 -35.91 -4.81
CA PRO A 440 -4.23 -35.36 -4.60
C PRO A 440 -4.82 -34.86 -5.93
N SER A 441 -6.15 -34.77 -6.00
CA SER A 441 -6.82 -34.14 -7.14
C SER A 441 -6.51 -32.64 -7.29
N VAL A 442 -6.16 -31.97 -6.18
CA VAL A 442 -5.77 -30.56 -6.10
C VAL A 442 -4.72 -30.40 -5.01
N TYR A 443 -3.63 -29.70 -5.31
CA TYR A 443 -2.61 -29.36 -4.33
C TYR A 443 -3.00 -28.10 -3.54
N ILE A 444 -2.91 -28.18 -2.21
CA ILE A 444 -3.01 -27.03 -1.31
C ILE A 444 -1.60 -26.58 -0.93
N ARG A 445 -1.26 -25.31 -1.22
CA ARG A 445 0.01 -24.68 -0.84
C ARG A 445 -0.23 -23.50 0.10
N LEU A 446 0.61 -23.36 1.12
CA LEU A 446 0.59 -22.16 1.97
C LEU A 446 1.31 -20.99 1.28
N ASP A 447 0.78 -19.78 1.42
CA ASP A 447 1.49 -18.56 1.05
C ASP A 447 2.69 -18.36 1.99
N VAL A 448 3.88 -18.60 1.44
CA VAL A 448 5.18 -18.47 2.12
C VAL A 448 5.39 -17.07 2.69
N ALA A 449 4.93 -16.02 2.01
CA ALA A 449 5.10 -14.64 2.49
C ALA A 449 4.20 -14.35 3.71
N HIS A 450 2.96 -14.85 3.71
CA HIS A 450 2.05 -14.73 4.85
C HIS A 450 2.50 -15.63 6.02
N PHE A 451 2.90 -16.87 5.76
CA PHE A 451 3.48 -17.79 6.74
C PHE A 451 4.73 -17.19 7.42
N MET A 452 5.71 -16.71 6.65
CA MET A 452 6.90 -16.04 7.20
C MET A 452 6.57 -14.76 7.98
N ARG A 453 5.50 -14.05 7.59
CA ARG A 453 5.04 -12.83 8.25
C ARG A 453 4.39 -13.08 9.62
N LEU A 454 3.84 -14.28 9.85
CA LEU A 454 3.37 -14.74 11.16
C LEU A 454 4.54 -14.72 12.15
N TYR A 455 5.55 -15.56 11.93
CA TYR A 455 6.74 -15.66 12.78
C TYR A 455 7.51 -14.34 12.87
N LEU A 456 7.64 -13.57 11.79
CA LEU A 456 8.25 -12.24 11.82
C LEU A 456 7.53 -11.31 12.81
N THR A 457 6.21 -11.46 12.98
CA THR A 457 5.43 -10.60 13.88
C THR A 457 5.69 -10.90 15.34
N ASP A 458 5.76 -12.17 15.72
CA ASP A 458 6.10 -12.58 17.09
C ASP A 458 7.57 -12.35 17.41
N LEU A 459 8.45 -12.49 16.41
CA LEU A 459 9.90 -12.26 16.55
C LEU A 459 10.29 -10.77 16.57
N LYS A 460 9.37 -9.82 16.33
CA LYS A 460 9.66 -8.36 16.37
C LYS A 460 10.18 -7.86 17.72
N LYS A 461 9.87 -8.56 18.82
CA LYS A 461 10.34 -8.21 20.17
C LYS A 461 11.83 -8.53 20.41
N PHE A 462 12.46 -9.28 19.51
CA PHE A 462 13.85 -9.74 19.64
C PHE A 462 14.88 -8.90 18.86
N PRO A 463 16.16 -8.93 19.29
CA PRO A 463 17.28 -8.39 18.52
C PRO A 463 17.30 -8.90 17.08
N SER A 464 17.70 -8.05 16.13
CA SER A 464 17.61 -8.38 14.70
C SER A 464 18.38 -9.64 14.32
N MET A 465 19.52 -9.92 14.96
CA MET A 465 20.32 -11.13 14.70
C MET A 465 19.56 -12.42 15.09
N ILE A 466 18.87 -12.43 16.23
CA ILE A 466 18.06 -13.57 16.69
C ILE A 466 16.86 -13.76 15.76
N ARG A 467 16.19 -12.67 15.41
CA ARG A 467 15.06 -12.66 14.46
C ARG A 467 15.46 -13.19 13.08
N VAL A 468 16.60 -12.77 12.54
CA VAL A 468 17.11 -13.25 11.24
C VAL A 468 17.47 -14.74 11.32
N PHE A 469 18.14 -15.19 12.39
CA PHE A 469 18.47 -16.60 12.59
C PHE A 469 17.23 -17.49 12.58
N TYR A 470 16.23 -17.21 13.42
CA TYR A 470 15.01 -18.04 13.46
C TYR A 470 14.17 -17.95 12.19
N LEU A 471 14.13 -16.80 11.50
CA LEU A 471 13.47 -16.72 10.19
C LEU A 471 14.20 -17.55 9.12
N ALA A 472 15.53 -17.62 9.15
CA ALA A 472 16.27 -18.52 8.27
C ALA A 472 16.00 -20.00 8.60
N CYS A 473 15.92 -20.37 9.89
CA CYS A 473 15.52 -21.73 10.29
C CYS A 473 14.11 -22.10 9.78
N VAL A 474 13.13 -21.20 9.92
CA VAL A 474 11.76 -21.42 9.42
C VAL A 474 11.73 -21.44 7.89
N GLY A 475 12.54 -20.62 7.21
CA GLY A 475 12.68 -20.65 5.75
C GLY A 475 13.19 -21.98 5.22
N LYS A 476 14.26 -22.53 5.81
CA LYS A 476 14.77 -23.87 5.45
C LYS A 476 13.74 -24.96 5.72
N LEU A 477 12.95 -24.87 6.80
CA LEU A 477 11.89 -25.85 7.12
C LEU A 477 10.84 -25.98 6.00
N ILE A 478 10.54 -24.90 5.27
CA ILE A 478 9.59 -24.92 4.12
C ILE A 478 10.17 -25.70 2.93
N CYS A 479 11.48 -25.88 2.87
CA CYS A 479 12.19 -26.57 1.79
C CYS A 479 12.55 -28.02 2.13
N ILE A 480 12.20 -28.52 3.31
CA ILE A 480 12.49 -29.91 3.71
C ILE A 480 11.35 -30.81 3.23
N THR A 481 11.70 -31.85 2.48
CA THR A 481 10.76 -32.84 1.94
C THR A 481 10.72 -34.14 2.73
N ASP A 482 11.79 -34.51 3.44
CA ASP A 482 11.86 -35.74 4.26
C ASP A 482 11.34 -35.52 5.69
N GLU A 483 10.51 -36.44 6.20
CA GLU A 483 9.94 -36.36 7.55
C GLU A 483 11.03 -36.40 8.64
N LYS A 484 12.10 -37.18 8.44
CA LYS A 484 13.14 -37.37 9.46
C LYS A 484 14.04 -36.13 9.56
N GLU A 485 14.46 -35.55 8.45
CA GLU A 485 15.13 -34.24 8.40
C GLU A 485 14.22 -33.18 9.03
N MET A 486 12.93 -33.15 8.69
CA MET A 486 11.97 -32.18 9.23
C MET A 486 11.86 -32.29 10.75
N LYS A 487 11.72 -33.52 11.27
CA LYS A 487 11.68 -33.80 12.71
C LYS A 487 12.97 -33.34 13.40
N GLN A 488 14.14 -33.67 12.84
CA GLN A 488 15.44 -33.26 13.39
C GLN A 488 15.61 -31.73 13.40
N TRP A 489 15.18 -31.06 12.32
CA TRP A 489 15.24 -29.60 12.18
C TRP A 489 14.35 -28.89 13.20
N ILE A 490 13.09 -29.32 13.32
CA ILE A 490 12.14 -28.80 14.32
C ILE A 490 12.68 -29.03 15.74
N LYS A 491 13.20 -30.22 16.03
CA LYS A 491 13.80 -30.55 17.33
C LYS A 491 14.97 -29.62 17.64
N ALA A 492 15.90 -29.42 16.71
CA ALA A 492 17.03 -28.52 16.87
C ALA A 492 16.62 -27.06 17.12
N ILE A 493 15.58 -26.56 16.42
CA ILE A 493 15.00 -25.22 16.66
C ILE A 493 14.52 -25.10 18.11
N PHE A 494 13.75 -26.09 18.60
CA PHE A 494 13.26 -26.07 19.98
C PHE A 494 14.38 -26.23 21.01
N THR A 495 15.37 -27.09 20.78
CA THR A 495 16.54 -27.20 21.66
C THR A 495 17.25 -25.85 21.85
N VAL A 496 17.48 -25.10 20.76
CA VAL A 496 18.14 -23.79 20.84
C VAL A 496 17.22 -22.73 21.48
N ALA A 497 15.91 -22.79 21.22
CA ALA A 497 14.94 -21.83 21.77
C ALA A 497 14.66 -22.03 23.27
N LEU A 498 14.69 -23.27 23.77
CA LEU A 498 14.43 -23.64 25.16
C LEU A 498 15.68 -23.58 26.06
N SER A 499 16.87 -23.43 25.48
CA SER A 499 18.13 -23.38 26.23
C SER A 499 18.42 -21.99 26.83
N GLU A 500 18.62 -21.92 28.15
CA GLU A 500 19.00 -20.67 28.82
C GLU A 500 20.41 -20.15 28.47
N LYS A 501 21.31 -21.07 28.07
CA LYS A 501 22.75 -20.81 27.88
C LYS A 501 23.26 -21.47 26.60
N THR A 502 24.30 -20.86 26.02
CA THR A 502 25.04 -21.41 24.87
C THR A 502 26.53 -21.43 25.20
N GLY A 503 27.25 -22.50 24.85
CA GLY A 503 28.66 -22.68 25.17
C GLY A 503 28.99 -24.09 25.67
N PRO A 504 30.26 -24.42 25.92
CA PRO A 504 30.65 -25.71 26.45
C PRO A 504 30.09 -25.96 27.86
N LEU A 505 29.87 -27.22 28.18
CA LEU A 505 29.56 -27.71 29.52
C LEU A 505 30.78 -27.52 30.44
N PRO A 506 30.62 -27.61 31.78
CA PRO A 506 31.74 -27.60 32.71
C PRO A 506 32.78 -28.71 32.48
N SER A 507 32.42 -29.78 31.74
CA SER A 507 33.32 -30.84 31.27
C SER A 507 34.23 -30.43 30.09
N GLY A 508 33.98 -29.27 29.47
CA GLY A 508 34.65 -28.83 28.24
C GLY A 508 33.97 -29.30 26.94
N GLU A 509 33.03 -30.24 27.03
CA GLU A 509 32.26 -30.75 25.88
C GLU A 509 31.25 -29.72 25.36
N GLU A 510 30.92 -29.74 24.07
CA GLU A 510 29.86 -28.89 23.53
C GLU A 510 28.48 -29.25 24.11
N SER A 511 27.75 -28.26 24.62
CA SER A 511 26.36 -28.49 25.02
C SER A 511 25.48 -28.81 23.81
N LEU A 512 24.41 -29.58 24.04
CA LEU A 512 23.40 -29.89 23.02
C LEU A 512 22.85 -28.64 22.31
N CYS A 513 22.71 -27.52 23.03
CA CYS A 513 22.36 -26.22 22.44
C CYS A 513 23.38 -25.74 21.40
N SER A 514 24.68 -25.93 21.68
CA SER A 514 25.77 -25.53 20.79
C SER A 514 25.82 -26.41 19.54
N LEU A 515 25.66 -27.72 19.72
CA LEU A 515 25.53 -28.70 18.62
C LEU A 515 24.33 -28.39 17.72
N SER A 516 23.12 -28.26 18.27
CA SER A 516 21.91 -27.92 17.52
C SER A 516 22.01 -26.56 16.82
N LYS A 517 22.66 -25.58 17.43
CA LYS A 517 22.92 -24.26 16.82
C LYS A 517 23.95 -24.32 15.69
N SER A 518 24.94 -25.22 15.79
CA SER A 518 25.92 -25.48 14.74
C SER A 518 25.25 -26.16 13.54
N PHE A 519 24.47 -27.22 13.80
CA PHE A 519 23.65 -27.92 12.80
C PHE A 519 22.71 -26.96 12.04
N LEU A 520 21.91 -26.16 12.75
CA LEU A 520 21.03 -25.18 12.12
C LEU A 520 21.79 -24.14 11.28
N ARG A 521 22.94 -23.65 11.77
CA ARG A 521 23.77 -22.72 11.00
C ARG A 521 24.28 -23.36 9.70
N LYS A 522 24.83 -24.58 9.81
CA LYS A 522 25.37 -25.34 8.68
C LYS A 522 24.30 -25.58 7.62
N GLY A 523 23.13 -26.10 7.99
CA GLY A 523 22.03 -26.36 7.04
C GLY A 523 21.36 -25.10 6.46
N ILE A 524 21.53 -23.93 7.10
CA ILE A 524 21.14 -22.62 6.50
C ILE A 524 22.19 -22.17 5.46
N THR A 525 23.48 -22.36 5.74
CA THR A 525 24.55 -21.95 4.81
C THR A 525 24.69 -22.88 3.61
N GLU A 526 24.53 -24.19 3.78
CA GLU A 526 24.59 -25.17 2.68
C GLU A 526 23.49 -24.93 1.63
N GLN A 527 22.36 -24.33 2.02
CA GLN A 527 21.32 -23.93 1.08
C GLN A 527 21.70 -22.70 0.21
N GLN A 528 22.75 -21.96 0.56
CA GLN A 528 23.31 -20.93 -0.34
C GLN A 528 24.16 -21.56 -1.45
N ASP A 529 24.80 -22.71 -1.18
CA ASP A 529 25.68 -23.40 -2.12
C ASP A 529 24.92 -24.43 -2.99
N ASN A 530 23.99 -25.20 -2.42
CA ASN A 530 23.23 -26.22 -3.19
C ASN A 530 22.24 -25.62 -4.20
N ILE A 531 21.76 -24.39 -4.02
CA ILE A 531 20.96 -23.68 -5.05
C ILE A 531 21.80 -23.37 -6.30
N GLN A 532 23.14 -23.42 -6.20
CA GLN A 532 24.04 -23.34 -7.36
C GLN A 532 24.40 -24.73 -7.92
N ASN A 533 24.57 -25.76 -7.08
CA ASN A 533 25.07 -27.07 -7.53
C ASN A 533 23.99 -28.01 -8.10
N GLU A 534 22.72 -27.94 -7.68
CA GLU A 534 21.63 -28.80 -8.19
C GLU A 534 21.18 -28.49 -9.64
N LYS A 535 21.97 -27.71 -10.40
CA LYS A 535 21.73 -27.41 -11.82
C LYS A 535 22.73 -28.01 -12.79
N ASP A 536 23.85 -28.53 -12.29
CA ASP A 536 24.97 -28.91 -13.16
C ASP A 536 25.07 -30.44 -13.42
N ASP A 537 24.38 -31.29 -12.63
CA ASP A 537 24.47 -32.77 -12.69
C ASP A 537 23.25 -33.47 -13.36
N LEU A 538 22.62 -32.85 -14.38
CA LEU A 538 21.61 -33.52 -15.22
C LEU A 538 21.86 -33.30 -16.73
N SER A 539 22.97 -33.84 -17.24
CA SER A 539 23.22 -33.90 -18.70
C SER A 539 24.11 -35.06 -19.20
N SER A 540 23.91 -36.28 -18.68
CA SER A 540 24.33 -37.59 -19.24
C SER A 540 23.85 -38.68 -18.24
N GLU A 541 23.44 -39.90 -18.59
CA GLU A 541 23.70 -40.75 -19.76
C GLU A 541 22.43 -41.51 -20.23
N ASP A 542 22.50 -42.17 -21.39
CA ASP A 542 21.41 -42.89 -22.05
C ASP A 542 21.19 -44.34 -21.55
N GLU A 543 20.01 -44.86 -21.92
CA GLU A 543 19.40 -46.19 -21.79
C GLU A 543 20.30 -47.45 -21.61
N SER A 544 19.87 -48.34 -20.71
CA SER A 544 19.90 -49.79 -20.95
C SER A 544 18.80 -50.52 -20.15
N ASP A 545 17.84 -51.12 -20.84
CA ASP A 545 16.92 -52.12 -20.27
C ASP A 545 17.63 -53.49 -20.14
N ASP A 546 17.40 -54.23 -19.04
CA ASP A 546 17.02 -55.66 -19.10
C ASP A 546 16.64 -56.25 -17.71
N ASP A 547 15.82 -57.30 -17.73
CA ASP A 547 15.18 -58.01 -16.62
C ASP A 547 16.12 -58.59 -15.52
N PHE A 548 15.64 -58.67 -14.25
CA PHE A 548 15.24 -59.98 -13.65
C PHE A 548 14.50 -59.90 -12.29
N ASN A 549 13.80 -61.00 -11.97
CA ASN A 549 12.77 -61.12 -10.91
C ASN A 549 13.25 -61.46 -9.48
N ASN A 550 12.33 -61.19 -8.52
CA ASN A 550 12.15 -61.83 -7.18
C ASN A 550 13.21 -61.63 -6.09
N TYR A 551 12.77 -61.20 -4.89
CA TYR A 551 12.49 -62.13 -3.77
C TYR A 551 11.72 -61.50 -2.58
N GLU A 552 10.72 -62.25 -2.09
CA GLU A 552 10.12 -62.26 -0.73
C GLU A 552 9.59 -60.98 -0.04
N ASP A 553 8.28 -60.81 -0.21
CA ASP A 553 7.27 -60.51 0.81
C ASP A 553 7.69 -60.67 2.29
N LYS A 554 7.54 -59.58 3.07
CA LYS A 554 7.31 -59.63 4.53
C LYS A 554 6.24 -58.64 4.95
N THR A 555 4.99 -59.09 4.94
CA THR A 555 3.88 -58.49 5.68
C THR A 555 4.27 -58.14 7.14
N SER A 556 4.08 -56.88 7.55
CA SER A 556 4.12 -56.49 8.96
C SER A 556 2.96 -55.56 9.33
N ASN A 557 1.88 -56.17 9.84
CA ASN A 557 0.75 -55.63 10.59
C ASN A 557 0.44 -54.12 10.50
N ASN A 558 -0.67 -53.80 9.83
CA ASN A 558 -1.39 -52.55 9.99
C ASN A 558 -1.86 -52.36 11.43
N ASN A 559 -1.33 -51.33 12.10
CA ASN A 559 -1.99 -50.64 13.21
C ASN A 559 -1.66 -49.14 13.11
N ALA A 560 -2.05 -48.55 11.98
CA ALA A 560 -1.87 -47.12 11.71
C ALA A 560 -2.92 -46.29 12.47
N VAL A 561 -2.59 -45.94 13.71
CA VAL A 561 -3.30 -44.86 14.42
C VAL A 561 -3.15 -43.57 13.61
N GLU A 562 -4.27 -42.92 13.24
CA GLU A 562 -4.25 -41.68 12.48
C GLU A 562 -3.38 -40.62 13.16
N MET A 563 -2.35 -40.15 12.46
CA MET A 563 -1.41 -39.19 13.01
C MET A 563 -2.05 -37.80 13.07
N SER A 564 -2.28 -37.29 14.28
CA SER A 564 -2.56 -35.86 14.48
C SER A 564 -1.25 -35.08 14.46
N TRP A 565 -1.12 -34.15 13.51
CA TRP A 565 0.05 -33.28 13.36
C TRP A 565 0.33 -32.43 14.61
N THR A 566 -0.71 -32.08 15.37
CA THR A 566 -0.56 -31.37 16.66
C THR A 566 0.08 -32.28 17.72
N ALA A 567 -0.29 -33.56 17.78
CA ALA A 567 0.32 -34.51 18.69
C ALA A 567 1.77 -34.84 18.29
N TRP A 568 2.04 -35.00 16.99
CA TRP A 568 3.39 -35.19 16.43
C TRP A 568 4.31 -34.01 16.81
N GLY A 569 3.89 -32.76 16.57
CA GLY A 569 4.64 -31.58 16.97
C GLY A 569 4.87 -31.46 18.49
N THR A 570 3.86 -31.79 19.30
CA THR A 570 3.96 -31.80 20.77
C THR A 570 4.99 -32.82 21.25
N LYS A 571 5.00 -34.03 20.66
CA LYS A 571 5.99 -35.08 20.95
C LYS A 571 7.43 -34.62 20.66
N ILE A 572 7.66 -33.91 19.55
CA ILE A 572 9.00 -33.35 19.21
C ILE A 572 9.47 -32.33 20.26
N ILE A 573 8.56 -31.49 20.76
CA ILE A 573 8.86 -30.50 21.79
C ILE A 573 9.21 -31.17 23.12
N ASP A 574 8.49 -32.22 23.50
CA ASP A 574 8.76 -32.95 24.72
C ASP A 574 10.01 -33.83 24.63
N GLU A 575 10.35 -34.36 23.44
CA GLU A 575 11.68 -34.91 23.15
C GLU A 575 12.78 -33.83 23.34
N ALA A 576 12.62 -32.63 22.76
CA ALA A 576 13.59 -31.54 22.91
C ALA A 576 13.75 -31.07 24.38
N LYS A 577 12.68 -31.05 25.18
CA LYS A 577 12.74 -30.77 26.62
C LYS A 577 13.48 -31.87 27.38
N LYS A 578 13.15 -33.14 27.13
CA LYS A 578 13.78 -34.29 27.82
C LYS A 578 15.30 -34.28 27.64
N ASP A 579 15.75 -34.08 26.41
CA ASP A 579 17.19 -34.02 26.10
C ASP A 579 17.90 -32.88 26.87
N LEU A 580 17.24 -31.72 27.06
CA LEU A 580 17.79 -30.63 27.88
C LEU A 580 17.85 -30.96 29.37
N TYR A 581 16.90 -31.73 29.92
CA TYR A 581 16.94 -32.19 31.31
C TYR A 581 18.01 -33.26 31.55
N CYS A 582 18.27 -34.14 30.58
CA CYS A 582 19.28 -35.21 30.70
C CYS A 582 20.73 -34.71 30.70
N TYR A 583 21.00 -33.50 30.20
CA TYR A 583 22.35 -32.88 30.16
C TYR A 583 22.60 -31.83 31.26
N GLY A 584 21.70 -31.67 32.23
CA GLY A 584 21.90 -30.79 33.39
C GLY A 584 22.50 -31.55 34.59
N PRO A 585 23.51 -31.01 35.29
CA PRO A 585 23.98 -31.62 36.53
C PRO A 585 22.88 -31.57 37.60
N ALA A 586 22.54 -32.71 38.18
CA ALA A 586 21.55 -32.80 39.24
C ALA A 586 22.00 -31.97 40.46
N LEU A 587 21.22 -30.94 40.81
CA LEU A 587 21.44 -30.19 42.05
C LEU A 587 21.22 -31.12 43.26
N PRO A 588 22.17 -31.19 44.22
CA PRO A 588 22.04 -32.10 45.36
C PRO A 588 20.87 -31.65 46.25
N LYS A 589 19.99 -32.60 46.59
CA LYS A 589 18.92 -32.41 47.57
C LYS A 589 19.54 -31.98 48.91
N LYS A 590 19.18 -30.80 49.41
CA LYS A 590 19.55 -30.39 50.77
C LYS A 590 18.82 -31.27 51.78
N ASN A 591 19.55 -32.14 52.46
CA ASN A 591 19.07 -32.75 53.69
C ASN A 591 18.99 -31.70 54.81
N SER A 592 17.99 -31.87 55.67
CA SER A 592 17.76 -31.10 56.88
C SER A 592 18.79 -31.41 57.97
N ASN A 593 19.32 -30.38 58.65
CA ASN A 593 19.23 -30.20 60.12
C ASN A 593 20.25 -29.19 60.70
N VAL A 594 19.78 -28.36 61.66
CA VAL A 594 20.52 -27.86 62.86
C VAL A 594 21.69 -26.87 62.59
N ALA A 595 21.95 -25.78 63.35
CA ALA A 595 21.30 -25.17 64.53
C ALA A 595 21.45 -23.62 64.54
N VAL A 596 20.84 -23.00 65.56
CA VAL A 596 20.80 -21.56 65.89
C VAL A 596 22.02 -21.14 66.72
N PHE A 597 22.58 -19.92 66.53
CA PHE A 597 22.71 -18.84 67.54
C PHE A 597 23.51 -17.60 66.99
N PRO A 598 23.27 -16.35 67.47
CA PRO A 598 23.92 -15.10 67.02
C PRO A 598 24.71 -14.42 68.19
N PRO A 599 24.92 -13.08 68.26
CA PRO A 599 25.46 -12.06 67.35
C PRO A 599 26.75 -11.37 67.94
N VAL A 600 27.07 -10.13 67.50
CA VAL A 600 27.91 -9.02 68.10
C VAL A 600 29.01 -8.55 67.12
N VAL A 601 28.75 -7.55 66.26
CA VAL A 601 28.87 -6.06 66.44
C VAL A 601 30.32 -5.53 66.24
N PRO A 602 30.52 -4.39 65.51
CA PRO A 602 31.78 -4.05 64.82
C PRO A 602 32.50 -2.87 65.54
N PRO A 603 33.30 -1.91 64.97
CA PRO A 603 33.17 -1.19 63.69
C PRO A 603 34.47 -1.00 62.85
N LEU A 604 34.38 -0.37 61.65
CA LEU A 604 35.11 0.89 61.33
C LEU A 604 34.63 1.53 60.02
N LYS A 605 34.59 2.87 60.00
CA LYS A 605 34.23 3.72 58.84
C LYS A 605 35.47 4.47 58.36
N ALA A 606 35.57 4.80 57.06
CA ALA A 606 35.39 6.17 56.56
C ALA A 606 35.96 6.38 55.13
N ASN A 607 35.23 7.19 54.34
CA ASN A 607 35.69 8.01 53.20
C ASN A 607 36.25 7.29 51.94
N SER A 608 36.00 7.76 50.70
CA SER A 608 35.16 8.87 50.21
C SER A 608 34.87 8.70 48.70
N ASN A 609 33.75 9.30 48.23
CA ASN A 609 33.45 9.88 46.89
C ASN A 609 34.06 9.28 45.58
N ALA A 610 33.35 9.20 44.45
CA ALA A 610 31.92 9.29 44.12
C ALA A 610 31.68 8.86 42.65
N SER A 611 30.49 8.30 42.36
CA SER A 611 29.62 8.63 41.19
C SER A 611 29.02 7.45 40.37
N SER A 612 27.71 7.60 40.11
CA SER A 612 26.92 7.13 38.96
C SER A 612 26.88 5.63 38.56
N LYS A 613 26.04 4.87 39.28
CA LYS A 613 24.96 3.98 38.78
C LYS A 613 25.03 3.50 37.30
N VAL A 614 25.31 2.22 37.11
CA VAL A 614 24.75 1.40 36.01
C VAL A 614 24.10 0.15 36.62
N LEU A 615 22.77 0.09 36.62
CA LEU A 615 22.00 -0.98 37.25
C LEU A 615 21.27 -1.78 36.15
N VAL A 616 21.98 -2.75 35.56
CA VAL A 616 21.46 -3.61 34.48
C VAL A 616 20.37 -4.52 35.04
N LYS A 617 19.10 -4.24 34.71
CA LYS A 617 17.98 -5.15 35.05
C LYS A 617 18.04 -6.42 34.18
N LYS A 618 18.47 -7.53 34.79
CA LYS A 618 18.24 -8.90 34.29
C LYS A 618 16.74 -9.17 34.19
N LYS A 619 16.26 -9.48 32.98
CA LYS A 619 15.01 -10.20 32.64
C LYS A 619 15.00 -10.43 31.13
N ARG A 620 15.13 -11.67 30.62
CA ARG A 620 14.91 -11.98 29.18
C ARG A 620 14.95 -13.46 28.69
N VAL A 621 14.65 -14.47 29.51
CA VAL A 621 14.54 -15.87 29.02
C VAL A 621 13.10 -16.37 29.11
N ASP A 622 12.50 -16.26 30.30
CA ASP A 622 11.14 -16.76 30.59
C ASP A 622 10.06 -16.27 29.61
N GLU A 623 10.08 -14.97 29.24
CA GLU A 623 9.12 -14.32 28.32
C GLU A 623 9.22 -14.78 26.84
N VAL A 624 10.22 -15.60 26.50
CA VAL A 624 10.38 -16.24 25.18
C VAL A 624 9.70 -17.59 25.20
N THR A 625 10.11 -18.40 26.17
CA THR A 625 9.62 -19.74 26.45
C THR A 625 8.12 -19.73 26.73
N GLU A 626 7.62 -18.81 27.56
CA GLU A 626 6.18 -18.68 27.81
C GLU A 626 5.36 -18.39 26.55
N VAL A 627 5.84 -17.58 25.60
CA VAL A 627 5.06 -17.25 24.40
C VAL A 627 5.04 -18.41 23.40
N LEU A 628 6.15 -19.12 23.23
CA LEU A 628 6.19 -20.34 22.42
C LEU A 628 5.37 -21.48 23.04
N ILE A 629 5.42 -21.63 24.37
CA ILE A 629 4.67 -22.66 25.10
C ILE A 629 3.17 -22.33 25.15
N GLN A 630 2.76 -21.09 25.44
CA GLN A 630 1.34 -20.68 25.46
C GLN A 630 0.67 -20.83 24.08
N TYR A 631 1.40 -20.61 22.99
CA TYR A 631 0.88 -20.81 21.64
C TYR A 631 0.53 -22.29 21.36
N ILE A 632 1.28 -23.22 21.95
CA ILE A 632 1.16 -24.66 21.67
C ILE A 632 0.24 -25.33 22.70
N GLN A 633 0.42 -25.04 23.99
CA GLN A 633 -0.46 -25.51 25.07
C GLN A 633 -1.88 -24.93 25.00
N GLY A 634 -2.06 -23.79 24.32
CA GLY A 634 -3.38 -23.22 24.03
C GLY A 634 -4.26 -24.06 23.10
N ARG A 635 -3.78 -25.23 22.63
CA ARG A 635 -4.50 -26.15 21.73
C ARG A 635 -4.57 -27.61 22.19
N THR A 636 -4.04 -27.97 23.36
CA THR A 636 -3.96 -29.39 23.80
C THR A 636 -4.49 -29.63 25.21
N LYS A 637 -5.66 -30.25 25.31
CA LYS A 637 -6.16 -30.97 26.51
C LYS A 637 -7.01 -32.19 26.08
N ILE A 638 -6.41 -33.38 26.03
CA ILE A 638 -7.08 -34.67 26.24
C ILE A 638 -6.09 -35.56 27.03
N VAL A 639 -6.62 -36.48 27.85
CA VAL A 639 -5.87 -37.38 28.75
C VAL A 639 -5.92 -38.82 28.23
N ASP A 640 -4.83 -39.57 28.40
CA ASP A 640 -4.66 -40.95 27.96
C ASP A 640 -5.55 -41.98 28.70
N ALA A 641 -5.95 -43.06 28.03
CA ALA A 641 -6.46 -44.29 28.64
C ALA A 641 -6.09 -45.55 27.83
N GLY A 642 -5.66 -46.61 28.54
CA GLY A 642 -4.93 -47.76 28.03
C GLY A 642 -5.63 -48.77 27.09
N THR A 643 -4.80 -49.61 26.49
CA THR A 643 -5.07 -50.67 25.49
C THR A 643 -5.42 -52.05 26.08
N GLN A 644 -6.28 -52.85 25.42
CA GLN A 644 -5.89 -54.13 24.73
C GLN A 644 -7.06 -54.97 24.14
N ASN A 645 -6.84 -55.43 22.89
CA ASN A 645 -7.23 -56.69 22.21
C ASN A 645 -8.70 -57.17 22.06
N ASP A 646 -9.30 -56.80 20.93
CA ASP A 646 -9.69 -57.66 19.77
C ASP A 646 -10.20 -59.11 19.96
N ASN A 647 -11.40 -59.39 19.41
CA ASN A 647 -11.54 -60.20 18.19
C ASN A 647 -12.96 -60.25 17.57
N ALA A 648 -12.99 -60.28 16.22
CA ALA A 648 -14.04 -60.75 15.30
C ALA A 648 -15.47 -60.15 15.32
N CYS A 649 -15.98 -59.84 14.12
CA CYS A 649 -17.30 -59.26 13.87
C CYS A 649 -18.39 -60.32 13.70
N ASN A 650 -19.52 -60.20 14.41
CA ASN A 650 -20.90 -60.15 13.88
C ASN A 650 -21.95 -60.18 15.02
N GLU A 651 -23.17 -59.75 14.70
CA GLU A 651 -24.42 -59.86 15.48
C GLU A 651 -24.65 -58.94 16.70
N SER A 652 -25.87 -58.38 16.73
CA SER A 652 -26.60 -57.74 17.86
C SER A 652 -25.90 -56.69 18.75
N VAL A 653 -26.57 -55.54 18.90
CA VAL A 653 -26.24 -54.53 19.93
C VAL A 653 -26.30 -55.15 21.33
N PRO A 654 -25.24 -55.08 22.16
CA PRO A 654 -25.31 -55.51 23.55
C PRO A 654 -26.11 -54.49 24.38
N ASP A 655 -27.07 -54.98 25.19
CA ASP A 655 -27.92 -54.16 26.08
C ASP A 655 -27.16 -53.48 27.25
N SER A 656 -25.83 -53.55 27.29
CA SER A 656 -24.99 -53.04 28.38
C SER A 656 -24.56 -51.57 28.22
N ALA A 657 -24.82 -50.92 27.08
CA ALA A 657 -24.56 -49.49 26.87
C ALA A 657 -25.67 -48.57 27.44
N THR A 658 -26.28 -48.97 28.57
CA THR A 658 -27.28 -48.14 29.27
C THR A 658 -26.59 -46.99 30.01
N CYS A 659 -27.16 -45.79 29.88
CA CYS A 659 -26.71 -44.60 30.62
C CYS A 659 -26.76 -44.91 32.13
N LYS A 660 -25.63 -44.82 32.84
CA LYS A 660 -25.49 -45.23 34.26
C LYS A 660 -26.45 -44.54 35.25
N ALA A 661 -27.13 -43.47 34.83
CA ALA A 661 -28.11 -42.72 35.62
C ALA A 661 -29.54 -43.28 35.47
N CYS A 662 -29.93 -43.74 34.28
CA CYS A 662 -31.29 -44.23 34.04
C CYS A 662 -31.68 -45.45 34.92
N PRO A 663 -30.80 -46.44 35.18
CA PRO A 663 -31.06 -47.49 36.16
C PRO A 663 -31.23 -47.03 37.61
N ARG A 664 -30.89 -45.78 37.95
CA ARG A 664 -31.10 -45.18 39.28
C ARG A 664 -32.44 -44.46 39.41
N GLY A 665 -33.25 -44.44 38.36
CA GLY A 665 -34.51 -43.70 38.30
C GLY A 665 -34.36 -42.24 37.85
N ASP A 666 -33.14 -41.76 37.63
CA ASP A 666 -32.91 -40.42 37.09
C ASP A 666 -33.39 -40.37 35.63
N THR A 667 -34.21 -39.38 35.29
CA THR A 667 -34.64 -39.12 33.91
C THR A 667 -33.87 -37.93 33.33
N PRO A 668 -33.44 -37.97 32.07
CA PRO A 668 -32.75 -36.84 31.46
C PRO A 668 -33.77 -35.71 31.23
N SER A 669 -33.39 -34.47 31.54
CA SER A 669 -34.28 -33.30 31.57
C SER A 669 -34.93 -32.92 30.22
N GLY A 670 -34.55 -33.60 29.12
CA GLY A 670 -35.02 -33.31 27.76
C GLY A 670 -34.37 -32.07 27.12
N ILE A 671 -33.63 -31.28 27.92
CA ILE A 671 -32.97 -30.02 27.51
C ILE A 671 -31.79 -30.30 26.57
N HIS A 672 -30.97 -31.31 26.88
CA HIS A 672 -29.85 -31.73 26.04
C HIS A 672 -30.21 -33.02 25.29
N ARG A 673 -29.86 -33.07 24.00
CA ARG A 673 -30.15 -34.20 23.10
C ARG A 673 -28.90 -34.59 22.33
N CYS A 674 -28.73 -35.89 22.10
CA CYS A 674 -27.65 -36.43 21.30
C CYS A 674 -27.78 -35.97 19.84
N LEU A 675 -26.75 -35.31 19.28
CA LEU A 675 -26.80 -34.84 17.88
C LEU A 675 -27.02 -35.94 16.84
N ARG A 676 -26.60 -37.18 17.12
CA ARG A 676 -26.66 -38.30 16.17
C ARG A 676 -28.02 -39.03 16.19
N CYS A 677 -28.58 -39.28 17.38
CA CYS A 677 -29.81 -40.07 17.53
C CYS A 677 -31.00 -39.31 18.14
N ASN A 678 -30.84 -38.02 18.46
CA ASN A 678 -31.84 -37.11 19.03
C ASN A 678 -32.48 -37.54 20.37
N LYS A 679 -31.97 -38.62 21.00
CA LYS A 679 -32.34 -39.07 22.34
C LYS A 679 -31.88 -38.06 23.39
N PRO A 680 -32.69 -37.78 24.44
CA PRO A 680 -32.27 -36.93 25.55
C PRO A 680 -31.12 -37.57 26.33
N VAL A 681 -30.20 -36.74 26.83
CA VAL A 681 -28.98 -37.18 27.53
C VAL A 681 -28.87 -36.55 28.92
N HIS A 682 -28.14 -37.22 29.83
CA HIS A 682 -27.81 -36.69 31.15
C HIS A 682 -26.56 -35.80 31.05
N ILE A 683 -26.55 -34.74 31.86
CA ILE A 683 -25.53 -33.68 31.82
C ILE A 683 -24.20 -34.07 32.52
N PRO A 684 -24.17 -34.77 33.67
CA PRO A 684 -22.91 -34.98 34.39
C PRO A 684 -21.83 -35.72 33.60
N ASP A 685 -20.57 -35.47 33.95
CA ASP A 685 -19.41 -36.15 33.37
C ASP A 685 -19.53 -37.69 33.45
N GLY A 686 -19.31 -38.34 32.31
CA GLY A 686 -19.32 -39.81 32.17
C GLY A 686 -20.66 -40.44 31.75
N TYR A 687 -21.71 -39.64 31.48
CA TYR A 687 -23.01 -40.12 30.99
C TYR A 687 -23.30 -39.70 29.54
N SER A 688 -22.70 -38.59 29.09
CA SER A 688 -22.64 -38.11 27.71
C SER A 688 -21.22 -37.65 27.39
N SER A 689 -20.98 -37.14 26.19
CA SER A 689 -19.72 -36.50 25.81
C SER A 689 -19.97 -35.11 25.25
N HIS A 690 -19.38 -34.10 25.88
CA HIS A 690 -19.36 -32.73 25.37
C HIS A 690 -18.54 -32.67 24.08
N ILE A 691 -19.02 -31.93 23.08
CA ILE A 691 -18.32 -31.75 21.82
C ILE A 691 -17.29 -30.61 21.93
N ASP A 692 -17.58 -29.55 22.69
CA ASP A 692 -16.89 -28.26 22.57
C ASP A 692 -15.85 -27.96 23.69
N GLY A 693 -15.72 -28.81 24.72
CA GLY A 693 -14.61 -28.80 25.69
C GLY A 693 -14.49 -27.57 26.62
N GLN A 694 -15.55 -26.79 26.79
CA GLN A 694 -15.64 -25.66 27.74
C GLN A 694 -16.52 -26.03 28.95
N GLU A 695 -16.48 -25.23 30.01
CA GLU A 695 -17.37 -25.38 31.17
C GLU A 695 -18.80 -24.90 30.84
N GLU A 696 -19.79 -25.54 31.45
CA GLU A 696 -21.21 -25.59 31.04
C GLU A 696 -21.87 -24.23 30.71
N GLU A 697 -22.35 -24.07 29.46
CA GLU A 697 -23.41 -23.11 29.10
C GLU A 697 -24.69 -23.78 28.56
N TYR A 698 -25.81 -23.07 28.70
CA TYR A 698 -27.17 -23.59 28.47
C TYR A 698 -27.45 -23.90 26.99
N GLY A 699 -27.85 -25.14 26.69
CA GLY A 699 -28.19 -25.60 25.33
C GLY A 699 -27.05 -26.23 24.55
N GLU A 700 -25.95 -26.60 25.20
CA GLU A 700 -24.80 -27.27 24.58
C GLU A 700 -25.12 -28.58 23.85
N SER A 701 -24.31 -28.81 22.80
CA SER A 701 -24.37 -29.95 21.89
C SER A 701 -23.58 -31.14 22.44
N GLN A 702 -24.28 -32.24 22.73
CA GLN A 702 -23.67 -33.46 23.28
C GLN A 702 -23.90 -34.69 22.37
N LEU A 703 -23.07 -35.72 22.55
CA LEU A 703 -23.33 -37.07 22.05
C LEU A 703 -23.66 -38.00 23.23
N CYS A 704 -24.62 -38.92 23.06
CA CYS A 704 -24.79 -39.98 24.06
C CYS A 704 -23.60 -40.94 23.97
N SER A 705 -23.27 -41.58 25.10
CA SER A 705 -22.18 -42.55 25.21
C SER A 705 -22.20 -43.59 24.07
N SER A 706 -23.37 -44.16 23.77
CA SER A 706 -23.55 -45.13 22.68
C SER A 706 -23.20 -44.56 21.30
N CYS A 707 -23.53 -43.30 21.02
CA CYS A 707 -23.25 -42.68 19.71
C CYS A 707 -21.80 -42.23 19.54
N ASN A 708 -21.12 -41.88 20.64
CA ASN A 708 -19.70 -41.53 20.64
C ASN A 708 -18.82 -42.79 20.50
N LEU A 709 -19.22 -43.91 21.12
CA LEU A 709 -18.55 -45.21 20.98
C LEU A 709 -18.62 -45.80 19.56
N ILE A 710 -19.68 -45.52 18.80
CA ILE A 710 -19.86 -46.05 17.43
C ILE A 710 -18.98 -45.33 16.39
N ASP A 711 -18.66 -44.05 16.59
CA ASP A 711 -17.79 -43.30 15.67
C ASP A 711 -17.12 -42.11 16.40
N PRO A 712 -15.91 -42.30 16.95
CA PRO A 712 -15.14 -41.21 17.54
C PRO A 712 -14.74 -40.12 16.53
N THR A 713 -14.61 -40.46 15.24
CA THR A 713 -14.22 -39.51 14.19
C THR A 713 -15.33 -38.49 13.91
N LEU A 714 -16.59 -38.84 14.17
CA LEU A 714 -17.73 -37.92 14.06
C LEU A 714 -17.55 -36.68 14.94
N THR A 715 -17.00 -36.84 16.15
CA THR A 715 -16.70 -35.73 17.06
C THR A 715 -15.65 -34.79 16.46
N SER A 716 -14.56 -35.35 15.93
CA SER A 716 -13.51 -34.59 15.22
C SER A 716 -14.03 -33.87 13.96
N GLN A 717 -14.90 -34.53 13.18
CA GLN A 717 -15.53 -33.94 11.99
C GLN A 717 -16.53 -32.83 12.34
N LEU A 718 -17.29 -32.96 13.44
CA LEU A 718 -18.18 -31.91 13.94
C LEU A 718 -17.40 -30.72 14.50
N LEU A 719 -16.30 -30.98 15.22
CA LEU A 719 -15.36 -29.95 15.68
C LEU A 719 -14.71 -29.21 14.51
N ALA A 720 -14.21 -29.90 13.49
CA ALA A 720 -13.62 -29.30 12.29
C ALA A 720 -14.59 -28.37 11.55
N LYS A 721 -15.88 -28.74 11.49
CA LYS A 721 -16.96 -27.89 10.93
C LYS A 721 -17.28 -26.65 11.77
N ARG A 722 -16.94 -26.65 13.07
CA ARG A 722 -17.19 -25.56 14.03
C ARG A 722 -15.98 -24.66 14.30
N LYS A 723 -14.84 -24.87 13.65
CA LYS A 723 -13.64 -24.04 13.87
C LYS A 723 -13.91 -22.59 13.42
N PHE A 724 -13.63 -21.65 14.32
CA PHE A 724 -13.75 -20.20 14.10
C PHE A 724 -12.37 -19.53 14.16
N GLU A 725 -12.14 -18.54 13.29
CA GLU A 725 -10.86 -17.85 13.23
C GLU A 725 -10.77 -16.64 14.18
N ASN A 726 -9.68 -16.58 14.95
CA ASN A 726 -9.36 -15.46 15.85
C ASN A 726 -8.21 -14.62 15.28
N TRP A 727 -8.50 -13.87 14.22
CA TRP A 727 -7.52 -12.99 13.59
C TRP A 727 -6.98 -11.93 14.57
N ARG A 728 -5.67 -12.03 14.88
CA ARG A 728 -4.88 -11.06 15.65
C ARG A 728 -5.34 -10.77 17.09
N GLY A 729 -6.21 -11.60 17.67
CA GLY A 729 -6.64 -11.47 19.07
C GLY A 729 -7.55 -10.26 19.35
N GLU A 730 -8.31 -9.77 18.36
CA GLU A 730 -9.20 -8.59 18.51
C GLU A 730 -10.45 -8.80 19.42
N VAL A 731 -10.45 -9.83 20.28
CA VAL A 731 -11.37 -9.95 21.42
C VAL A 731 -10.97 -8.98 22.57
N LYS A 732 -9.75 -8.42 22.56
CA LYS A 732 -9.32 -7.36 23.49
C LYS A 732 -9.38 -5.94 22.87
N PRO A 733 -9.67 -4.89 23.66
CA PRO A 733 -10.01 -3.57 23.11
C PRO A 733 -8.81 -2.84 22.46
N LYS A 734 -8.98 -2.54 21.17
CA LYS A 734 -8.27 -1.57 20.30
C LYS A 734 -6.98 -0.92 20.82
N SER A 735 -5.87 -1.23 20.15
CA SER A 735 -4.80 -0.25 19.93
C SER A 735 -5.07 0.59 18.67
N THR A 736 -4.25 1.63 18.43
CA THR A 736 -4.55 2.73 17.51
C THR A 736 -4.53 2.35 16.02
N LYS A 737 -5.48 2.91 15.25
CA LYS A 737 -5.58 2.74 13.80
C LYS A 737 -4.29 3.18 13.09
N LYS A 738 -3.62 2.24 12.41
CA LYS A 738 -2.68 2.57 11.32
C LYS A 738 -3.46 2.82 10.03
N PRO A 739 -2.95 3.65 9.10
CA PRO A 739 -3.55 3.79 7.77
C PRO A 739 -3.52 2.46 7.03
N CYS A 740 -4.60 2.14 6.32
CA CYS A 740 -4.64 0.96 5.45
C CYS A 740 -3.66 1.14 4.29
N SER A 741 -2.90 0.09 3.97
CA SER A 741 -2.23 0.01 2.68
C SER A 741 -3.27 -0.02 1.56
N VAL A 742 -2.95 0.59 0.43
CA VAL A 742 -3.85 0.72 -0.72
C VAL A 742 -3.89 -0.62 -1.48
N TYR A 743 -4.69 -1.57 -1.00
CA TYR A 743 -4.99 -2.82 -1.70
C TYR A 743 -5.87 -2.60 -2.96
N PHE A 744 -6.48 -1.42 -3.09
CA PHE A 744 -7.17 -0.96 -4.30
C PHE A 744 -6.39 0.19 -4.95
N GLY A 745 -5.17 -0.12 -5.41
CA GLY A 745 -4.58 0.67 -6.49
C GLY A 745 -5.44 0.52 -7.75
N HIS A 746 -5.40 1.50 -8.66
CA HIS A 746 -6.12 1.44 -9.93
C HIS A 746 -5.91 0.08 -10.61
N GLN A 747 -6.97 -0.71 -10.80
CA GLN A 747 -6.88 -1.91 -11.62
C GLN A 747 -6.88 -1.49 -13.09
N PRO A 748 -5.81 -1.75 -13.86
CA PRO A 748 -5.61 -1.20 -15.21
C PRO A 748 -6.37 -2.00 -16.29
N HIS A 749 -7.45 -2.70 -15.91
CA HIS A 749 -8.26 -3.53 -16.82
C HIS A 749 -9.42 -2.76 -17.46
N ILE A 750 -9.61 -1.49 -17.10
CA ILE A 750 -9.97 -0.49 -18.10
C ILE A 750 -8.63 0.02 -18.63
N ILE A 751 -8.35 -0.25 -19.90
CA ILE A 751 -7.32 0.47 -20.63
C ILE A 751 -7.81 1.92 -20.68
N ASP A 752 -7.41 2.72 -19.71
CA ASP A 752 -7.62 4.17 -19.77
C ASP A 752 -6.63 4.72 -20.78
N GLU A 753 -7.03 4.64 -22.05
CA GLU A 753 -6.35 5.21 -23.22
C GLU A 753 -5.77 6.61 -22.91
N LYS A 754 -6.45 7.38 -22.04
CA LYS A 754 -6.02 8.72 -21.61
C LYS A 754 -4.70 8.78 -20.85
N LEU A 755 -4.22 7.70 -20.24
CA LEU A 755 -2.90 7.67 -19.59
C LEU A 755 -1.74 7.77 -20.60
N LEU A 756 -2.01 7.52 -21.90
CA LEU A 756 -1.09 7.80 -23.01
C LEU A 756 -1.34 9.17 -23.69
N TYR A 757 -2.42 9.88 -23.34
CA TYR A 757 -2.85 11.10 -24.04
C TYR A 757 -2.75 12.39 -23.21
N ASP A 758 -2.36 12.33 -21.93
CA ASP A 758 -2.13 13.54 -21.13
C ASP A 758 -0.68 14.05 -21.32
N LYS A 759 -0.52 15.17 -22.03
CA LYS A 759 0.79 15.74 -22.47
C LYS A 759 1.73 16.17 -21.33
N ASN A 760 1.35 15.95 -20.07
CA ASN A 760 2.12 16.29 -18.87
C ASN A 760 2.44 15.08 -17.97
N VAL A 761 2.29 13.84 -18.45
CA VAL A 761 2.69 12.65 -17.68
C VAL A 761 4.21 12.71 -17.42
N GLY A 762 4.58 12.89 -16.15
CA GLY A 762 5.95 12.77 -15.69
C GLY A 762 6.42 11.32 -15.84
N LEU A 763 7.19 11.06 -16.90
CA LEU A 763 7.76 9.74 -17.16
C LEU A 763 8.61 9.28 -15.97
N PRO A 764 8.35 8.10 -15.37
CA PRO A 764 9.16 7.58 -14.28
C PRO A 764 10.57 7.26 -14.77
N LEU A 765 11.53 7.23 -13.84
CA LEU A 765 12.86 6.68 -14.10
C LEU A 765 12.78 5.16 -14.19
N LEU A 766 13.36 4.57 -15.23
CA LEU A 766 13.79 3.19 -15.18
C LEU A 766 14.89 3.06 -14.11
N LYS A 767 14.77 2.06 -13.23
CA LYS A 767 15.78 1.76 -12.21
C LYS A 767 16.82 0.80 -12.79
N ASN A 768 18.10 1.04 -12.51
CA ASN A 768 19.20 0.18 -12.93
C ASN A 768 19.01 -1.27 -12.45
N GLY A 769 19.15 -2.24 -13.35
CA GLY A 769 19.08 -3.68 -13.09
C GLY A 769 20.02 -4.16 -11.97
N GLY A 770 21.14 -3.47 -11.76
CA GLY A 770 22.07 -3.74 -10.66
C GLY A 770 21.59 -3.34 -9.26
N ARG A 771 20.44 -2.66 -9.11
CA ARG A 771 19.86 -2.35 -7.79
C ARG A 771 19.32 -3.62 -7.15
N LYS A 772 19.74 -3.92 -5.91
CA LYS A 772 19.27 -5.08 -5.09
C LYS A 772 17.73 -5.19 -4.91
N GLU A 773 17.00 -4.13 -5.20
CA GLU A 773 15.53 -4.08 -5.18
C GLU A 773 14.90 -4.77 -6.40
N LEU A 774 15.60 -4.76 -7.54
CA LEU A 774 15.19 -5.44 -8.75
C LEU A 774 15.67 -6.89 -8.65
N LYS A 775 14.71 -7.79 -8.44
CA LYS A 775 14.96 -9.22 -8.45
C LYS A 775 15.14 -9.68 -9.90
N ALA A 776 16.01 -10.66 -10.10
CA ALA A 776 16.13 -11.35 -11.38
C ALA A 776 14.74 -11.82 -11.87
N VAL A 777 14.46 -11.60 -13.15
CA VAL A 777 13.12 -11.75 -13.73
C VAL A 777 13.01 -13.10 -14.43
N HIS A 778 11.87 -13.77 -14.26
CA HIS A 778 11.58 -14.99 -15.00
C HIS A 778 11.07 -14.64 -16.41
N VAL A 779 11.89 -14.90 -17.43
CA VAL A 779 11.53 -14.79 -18.85
C VAL A 779 11.64 -16.18 -19.47
N ASP A 780 10.56 -16.70 -20.07
CA ASP A 780 10.49 -18.04 -20.65
C ASP A 780 11.10 -19.15 -19.76
N LYS A 781 10.68 -19.17 -18.48
CA LYS A 781 11.13 -20.07 -17.40
C LYS A 781 12.60 -19.90 -16.97
N ARG A 782 13.31 -18.85 -17.41
CA ARG A 782 14.70 -18.56 -17.03
C ARG A 782 14.80 -17.39 -16.08
N LEU A 783 15.60 -17.54 -15.03
CA LEU A 783 15.93 -16.46 -14.10
C LEU A 783 17.05 -15.58 -14.69
N ILE A 784 16.69 -14.49 -15.35
CA ILE A 784 17.65 -13.56 -15.96
C ILE A 784 17.95 -12.42 -14.99
N ASN A 785 19.25 -12.19 -14.73
CA ASN A 785 19.71 -11.05 -13.94
C ASN A 785 20.51 -10.10 -14.85
N PHE A 786 20.06 -8.86 -14.98
CA PHE A 786 20.72 -7.86 -15.81
C PHE A 786 21.66 -7.02 -14.95
N SER A 787 22.94 -6.97 -15.32
CA SER A 787 23.95 -6.19 -14.61
C SER A 787 24.57 -5.14 -15.54
N ASN A 788 24.87 -3.95 -14.99
CA ASN A 788 25.34 -2.78 -15.74
C ASN A 788 24.38 -2.33 -16.85
N THR A 789 23.08 -2.25 -16.56
CA THR A 789 22.05 -1.95 -17.56
C THR A 789 22.00 -0.50 -18.03
N CYS A 790 22.76 0.42 -17.44
CA CYS A 790 22.64 1.86 -17.69
C CYS A 790 22.67 2.23 -19.20
N ALA A 791 23.39 1.48 -20.03
CA ALA A 791 23.35 1.60 -21.49
C ALA A 791 21.99 1.23 -22.10
N PHE A 792 21.42 0.06 -21.77
CA PHE A 792 20.06 -0.35 -22.15
C PHE A 792 19.03 0.64 -21.60
N ASP A 793 19.14 0.99 -20.31
CA ASP A 793 18.22 1.86 -19.61
C ASP A 793 18.16 3.23 -20.27
N SER A 794 19.32 3.77 -20.66
CA SER A 794 19.40 5.04 -21.38
C SER A 794 18.75 4.97 -22.76
N ILE A 795 19.04 3.93 -23.55
CA ILE A 795 18.42 3.76 -24.88
C ILE A 795 16.90 3.63 -24.74
N PHE A 796 16.43 2.73 -23.86
CA PHE A 796 15.02 2.46 -23.66
C PHE A 796 14.27 3.71 -23.16
N GLN A 797 14.84 4.45 -22.21
CA GLN A 797 14.25 5.68 -21.69
C GLN A 797 14.19 6.79 -22.74
N ILE A 798 15.18 6.91 -23.64
CA ILE A 798 15.12 7.82 -24.80
C ILE A 798 13.96 7.43 -25.73
N LEU A 799 13.83 6.15 -26.07
CA LEU A 799 12.75 5.66 -26.95
C LEU A 799 11.37 5.87 -26.33
N VAL A 800 11.21 5.62 -25.03
CA VAL A 800 9.93 5.83 -24.32
C VAL A 800 9.61 7.32 -24.20
N ALA A 801 10.60 8.17 -23.89
CA ALA A 801 10.40 9.63 -23.90
C ALA A 801 9.97 10.15 -25.28
N ALA A 802 10.61 9.66 -26.34
CA ALA A 802 10.24 9.97 -27.71
C ALA A 802 8.86 9.44 -28.09
N ALA A 803 8.49 8.22 -27.68
CA ALA A 803 7.18 7.63 -27.98
C ALA A 803 6.03 8.36 -27.26
N CYS A 804 6.25 8.86 -26.03
CA CYS A 804 5.27 9.70 -25.33
C CYS A 804 5.08 11.07 -25.99
N ASP A 805 6.10 11.63 -26.63
CA ASP A 805 6.02 12.92 -27.32
C ASP A 805 5.58 12.81 -28.79
N TYR A 806 5.85 11.66 -29.42
CA TYR A 806 5.62 11.41 -30.84
C TYR A 806 4.85 10.08 -31.04
N HIS A 807 3.52 10.18 -31.13
CA HIS A 807 2.58 9.05 -31.27
C HIS A 807 2.95 8.04 -32.38
N GLU A 808 3.50 8.52 -33.50
CA GLU A 808 3.91 7.66 -34.63
C GLU A 808 4.99 6.65 -34.23
N LEU A 809 5.88 7.00 -33.29
CA LEU A 809 6.89 6.08 -32.75
C LEU A 809 6.26 5.04 -31.81
N LEU A 810 5.24 5.44 -31.04
CA LEU A 810 4.54 4.56 -30.10
C LEU A 810 3.85 3.41 -30.85
N GLU A 811 3.06 3.69 -31.87
CA GLU A 811 2.38 2.65 -32.68
C GLU A 811 3.39 1.77 -33.43
N LYS A 812 4.46 2.35 -33.99
CA LYS A 812 5.39 1.65 -34.88
C LYS A 812 6.35 0.70 -34.15
N TYR A 813 6.79 1.07 -32.94
CA TYR A 813 7.77 0.32 -32.15
C TYR A 813 7.18 -0.39 -30.94
N PHE A 814 6.11 0.14 -30.33
CA PHE A 814 5.50 -0.40 -29.12
C PHE A 814 4.05 -0.91 -29.34
N GLY A 815 3.51 -0.77 -30.55
CA GLY A 815 2.24 -1.39 -30.94
C GLY A 815 2.30 -2.93 -30.96
N PRO A 816 1.15 -3.61 -30.81
CA PRO A 816 1.09 -5.07 -30.69
C PRO A 816 1.51 -5.77 -31.99
N LYS A 817 2.73 -6.32 -32.01
CA LYS A 817 3.22 -7.22 -33.07
C LYS A 817 3.06 -8.69 -32.68
N ASN A 818 2.98 -9.57 -33.69
CA ASN A 818 2.73 -11.01 -33.51
C ASN A 818 3.85 -11.70 -32.70
N PRO A 819 3.53 -12.61 -31.76
CA PRO A 819 4.50 -13.18 -30.82
C PRO A 819 5.31 -14.37 -31.39
N LYS A 820 5.74 -14.31 -32.66
CA LYS A 820 6.30 -15.48 -33.37
C LYS A 820 7.83 -15.53 -33.51
N ASP A 821 8.56 -14.45 -33.21
CA ASP A 821 10.00 -14.41 -33.46
C ASP A 821 10.80 -14.83 -32.21
N ARG A 822 11.48 -15.99 -32.29
CA ARG A 822 12.28 -16.64 -31.23
C ARG A 822 13.73 -16.92 -31.70
N ILE A 823 14.71 -16.80 -30.79
CA ILE A 823 16.07 -17.41 -30.81
C ILE A 823 16.46 -17.63 -29.31
N VAL A 824 16.60 -18.84 -28.73
CA VAL A 824 17.73 -19.83 -28.70
C VAL A 824 19.00 -19.28 -27.97
N THR A 825 19.69 -19.92 -26.99
CA THR A 825 19.77 -21.32 -26.44
C THR A 825 19.70 -21.34 -24.87
N CYS A 826 19.89 -22.46 -24.14
CA CYS A 826 19.75 -22.59 -22.65
C CYS A 826 20.92 -22.07 -21.78
N GLY A 827 20.65 -21.60 -20.56
CA GLY A 827 21.62 -21.23 -19.52
C GLY A 827 21.09 -20.21 -18.50
N VAL A 828 21.73 -20.07 -17.33
CA VAL A 828 21.56 -18.90 -16.44
C VAL A 828 22.57 -17.84 -16.88
N GLU A 829 22.16 -16.97 -17.79
CA GLU A 829 23.05 -15.94 -18.32
C GLU A 829 23.04 -14.69 -17.44
N SER A 830 24.23 -14.32 -16.94
CA SER A 830 24.48 -12.96 -16.50
C SER A 830 24.85 -12.11 -17.72
N VAL A 831 23.87 -11.37 -18.24
CA VAL A 831 24.12 -10.46 -19.38
C VAL A 831 24.87 -9.26 -18.83
N SER A 832 26.19 -9.28 -19.01
CA SER A 832 27.11 -8.25 -18.57
C SER A 832 27.20 -7.16 -19.65
N CYS A 833 26.37 -6.13 -19.55
CA CYS A 833 26.29 -5.03 -20.52
C CYS A 833 27.47 -4.04 -20.35
N VAL A 834 28.71 -4.53 -20.37
CA VAL A 834 29.95 -3.72 -20.24
C VAL A 834 30.39 -3.11 -21.59
N THR A 835 29.56 -3.24 -22.62
CA THR A 835 29.74 -2.60 -23.93
C THR A 835 29.43 -1.11 -23.89
N ASN A 836 29.99 -0.35 -24.84
CA ASN A 836 29.57 1.04 -25.01
C ASN A 836 28.13 1.11 -25.56
N VAL A 837 27.43 2.24 -25.34
CA VAL A 837 26.04 2.41 -25.79
C VAL A 837 25.88 2.18 -27.29
N ALA A 838 26.86 2.60 -28.10
CA ALA A 838 26.83 2.44 -29.55
C ALA A 838 26.89 0.96 -30.00
N SER A 839 27.80 0.16 -29.44
CA SER A 839 27.88 -1.29 -29.68
C SER A 839 26.58 -1.97 -29.26
N TYR A 840 26.06 -1.63 -28.08
CA TYR A 840 24.82 -2.23 -27.58
C TYR A 840 23.59 -1.83 -28.42
N ALA A 841 23.50 -0.56 -28.84
CA ALA A 841 22.53 -0.11 -29.84
C ALA A 841 22.71 -0.84 -31.17
N GLY A 842 23.94 -1.12 -31.60
CA GLY A 842 24.25 -1.89 -32.80
C GLY A 842 23.66 -3.31 -32.78
N HIS A 843 23.66 -3.94 -31.61
CA HIS A 843 22.98 -5.22 -31.40
C HIS A 843 21.45 -5.07 -31.36
N LEU A 844 20.91 -4.12 -30.59
CA LEU A 844 19.45 -3.90 -30.49
C LEU A 844 18.79 -3.56 -31.84
N PHE A 845 19.46 -2.72 -32.65
CA PHE A 845 18.93 -2.18 -33.90
C PHE A 845 19.45 -2.92 -35.14
N CYS A 846 20.00 -4.13 -35.00
CA CYS A 846 20.49 -4.92 -36.13
C CYS A 846 19.42 -5.17 -37.22
N ASN A 847 18.16 -5.40 -36.81
CA ASN A 847 17.00 -5.57 -37.69
C ASN A 847 16.29 -4.24 -38.06
N TYR A 848 16.74 -3.11 -37.48
CA TYR A 848 16.18 -1.76 -37.69
C TYR A 848 17.33 -0.77 -37.94
N PRO A 849 18.15 -0.98 -38.99
CA PRO A 849 19.44 -0.32 -39.11
C PRO A 849 19.31 1.17 -39.44
N SER A 850 20.23 1.98 -38.88
CA SER A 850 20.37 3.41 -39.21
C SER A 850 20.55 3.66 -40.71
N LEU A 851 21.30 2.79 -41.40
CA LEU A 851 21.55 2.88 -42.84
C LEU A 851 21.74 1.50 -43.46
N ILE A 852 21.18 1.31 -44.66
CA ILE A 852 21.57 0.25 -45.59
C ILE A 852 22.28 0.92 -46.77
N GLU A 853 23.60 0.77 -46.82
CA GLU A 853 24.47 1.30 -47.87
C GLU A 853 24.51 0.33 -49.05
N VAL A 854 24.37 0.83 -50.28
CA VAL A 854 24.54 0.04 -51.51
C VAL A 854 25.78 0.55 -52.25
N SER A 855 26.79 -0.30 -52.39
CA SER A 855 28.01 -0.02 -53.14
C SER A 855 28.15 -0.97 -54.34
N VAL A 856 28.63 -0.45 -55.46
CA VAL A 856 28.73 -1.15 -56.74
C VAL A 856 30.14 -0.98 -57.27
N CYS A 857 30.79 -2.09 -57.63
CA CYS A 857 32.06 -2.01 -58.36
C CYS A 857 31.80 -1.49 -59.79
N PRO A 858 32.57 -0.51 -60.32
CA PRO A 858 32.46 -0.04 -61.70
C PRO A 858 32.51 -1.17 -62.73
N ASN A 859 33.41 -2.14 -62.53
CA ASN A 859 33.53 -3.36 -63.34
C ASN A 859 32.40 -4.39 -63.11
N ARG A 860 31.38 -4.04 -62.32
CA ARG A 860 30.21 -4.87 -61.95
C ARG A 860 30.52 -6.23 -61.33
N CYS A 861 31.73 -6.41 -60.79
CA CYS A 861 32.17 -7.67 -60.17
C CYS A 861 31.21 -8.18 -59.07
N HIS A 862 30.58 -7.27 -58.32
CA HIS A 862 29.44 -7.53 -57.44
C HIS A 862 28.78 -6.22 -56.98
N VAL A 863 27.58 -6.33 -56.41
CA VAL A 863 26.89 -5.28 -55.65
C VAL A 863 26.93 -5.66 -54.17
N LYS A 864 27.47 -4.79 -53.31
CA LYS A 864 27.58 -5.02 -51.87
C LYS A 864 26.57 -4.15 -51.12
N ARG A 865 25.66 -4.80 -50.40
CA ARG A 865 24.79 -4.15 -49.40
C ARG A 865 25.45 -4.23 -48.04
N THR A 866 25.66 -3.10 -47.37
CA THR A 866 26.21 -3.03 -46.01
C THR A 866 25.13 -2.51 -45.07
N VAL A 867 24.77 -3.32 -44.07
CA VAL A 867 23.83 -2.93 -43.02
C VAL A 867 24.62 -2.25 -41.91
N LEU A 868 24.24 -1.02 -41.56
CA LEU A 868 24.91 -0.18 -40.56
C LEU A 868 23.88 0.20 -39.47
N PRO A 869 23.80 -0.57 -38.37
CA PRO A 869 22.89 -0.28 -37.27
C PRO A 869 23.16 1.03 -36.55
N VAL A 870 24.44 1.43 -36.45
CA VAL A 870 24.92 2.69 -35.87
C VAL A 870 25.95 3.30 -36.82
N LEU A 871 25.98 4.63 -36.88
CA LEU A 871 26.84 5.41 -37.75
C LEU A 871 27.90 6.15 -36.92
N SER A 872 29.16 5.74 -37.01
CA SER A 872 30.26 6.49 -36.38
C SER A 872 30.51 7.78 -37.17
N ILE A 873 30.47 8.93 -36.50
CA ILE A 873 30.57 10.26 -37.14
C ILE A 873 31.60 11.14 -36.43
N LYS A 874 32.35 11.93 -37.19
CA LYS A 874 33.24 12.95 -36.61
C LYS A 874 32.44 14.01 -35.87
N VAL A 875 32.90 14.42 -34.69
CA VAL A 875 32.24 15.43 -33.85
C VAL A 875 32.01 16.74 -34.59
N GLU A 876 32.94 17.13 -35.46
CA GLU A 876 32.89 18.35 -36.26
C GLU A 876 31.82 18.26 -37.36
N ALA A 877 31.53 17.05 -37.86
CA ALA A 877 30.55 16.82 -38.90
C ALA A 877 29.09 16.88 -38.40
N LEU A 878 28.85 16.82 -37.09
CA LEU A 878 27.49 16.97 -36.52
C LEU A 878 26.88 18.37 -36.74
N ASP A 879 27.71 19.35 -37.08
CA ASP A 879 27.31 20.71 -37.42
C ASP A 879 27.12 20.92 -38.95
N ASP A 880 27.48 19.93 -39.79
CA ASP A 880 27.28 19.94 -41.26
C ASP A 880 25.85 19.47 -41.65
N ASP A 881 25.39 19.75 -42.88
CA ASP A 881 24.10 19.21 -43.38
C ASP A 881 24.19 17.68 -43.58
N PHE A 882 23.07 16.96 -43.49
CA PHE A 882 23.11 15.48 -43.46
C PHE A 882 23.54 14.87 -44.80
N ASP A 883 23.17 15.49 -45.93
CA ASP A 883 23.67 15.12 -47.25
C ASP A 883 25.22 15.21 -47.28
N LEU A 884 25.78 16.30 -46.75
CA LEU A 884 27.24 16.47 -46.59
C LEU A 884 27.85 15.47 -45.60
N ILE A 885 27.16 15.15 -44.50
CA ILE A 885 27.58 14.12 -43.54
C ILE A 885 27.76 12.78 -44.25
N PHE A 886 26.77 12.40 -45.07
CA PHE A 886 26.75 11.14 -45.79
C PHE A 886 27.85 11.06 -46.84
N GLU A 887 27.93 12.04 -47.73
CA GLU A 887 28.93 12.08 -48.81
C GLU A 887 30.38 12.18 -48.30
N LYS A 888 30.64 12.95 -47.25
CA LYS A 888 32.00 13.31 -46.81
C LYS A 888 32.55 12.46 -45.67
N TYR A 889 31.69 11.87 -44.82
CA TYR A 889 32.14 11.20 -43.59
C TYR A 889 31.59 9.78 -43.37
N ILE A 890 30.55 9.35 -44.09
CA ILE A 890 29.99 8.00 -43.97
C ILE A 890 30.38 7.11 -45.15
N PHE A 891 30.33 7.65 -46.38
CA PHE A 891 30.67 6.91 -47.59
C PHE A 891 32.18 6.84 -47.85
N PHE A 892 32.86 5.99 -47.08
CA PHE A 892 34.26 5.66 -47.32
C PHE A 892 34.45 4.90 -48.64
N LYS A 893 35.46 5.30 -49.42
CA LYS A 893 35.96 4.54 -50.58
C LYS A 893 36.41 3.14 -50.15
N LYS A 894 35.73 2.10 -50.62
CA LYS A 894 36.03 0.69 -50.35
C LYS A 894 36.55 0.04 -51.63
N ARG A 895 37.70 -0.65 -51.59
CA ARG A 895 38.19 -1.40 -52.75
C ARG A 895 37.33 -2.63 -53.01
N CYS A 896 37.20 -3.02 -54.29
CA CYS A 896 36.59 -4.29 -54.67
C CYS A 896 37.38 -5.47 -54.07
N THR A 897 36.69 -6.47 -53.53
CA THR A 897 37.33 -7.68 -52.95
C THR A 897 37.50 -8.82 -53.95
N THR A 898 37.10 -8.65 -55.21
CA THR A 898 37.29 -9.66 -56.26
C THR A 898 38.76 -9.71 -56.67
N LEU A 899 39.35 -10.90 -56.65
CA LEU A 899 40.76 -11.13 -57.00
C LEU A 899 41.07 -10.56 -58.40
N GLY A 900 42.07 -9.69 -58.50
CA GLY A 900 42.46 -9.03 -59.74
C GLY A 900 41.70 -7.73 -60.08
N CYS A 901 40.69 -7.32 -59.30
CA CYS A 901 40.02 -6.04 -59.48
C CYS A 901 40.67 -4.94 -58.63
N THR A 902 41.13 -3.85 -59.26
CA THR A 902 41.74 -2.69 -58.58
C THR A 902 40.77 -1.56 -58.27
N GLU A 903 39.53 -1.63 -58.79
CA GLU A 903 38.57 -0.53 -58.69
C GLU A 903 38.05 -0.29 -57.28
N GLU A 904 37.81 0.99 -56.98
CA GLU A 904 37.04 1.41 -55.82
C GLU A 904 35.55 1.19 -56.11
N MET A 905 34.79 0.70 -55.13
CA MET A 905 33.35 0.58 -55.23
C MET A 905 32.71 1.94 -55.03
N GLU A 906 31.88 2.34 -55.99
CA GLU A 906 31.09 3.56 -55.93
C GLU A 906 29.87 3.32 -55.03
N VAL A 907 29.64 4.20 -54.06
CA VAL A 907 28.42 4.14 -53.24
C VAL A 907 27.29 4.84 -53.98
N LYS A 908 26.21 4.11 -54.23
CA LYS A 908 25.02 4.64 -54.89
C LYS A 908 24.09 5.27 -53.86
N VAL A 909 24.31 6.55 -53.56
CA VAL A 909 23.51 7.34 -52.59
C VAL A 909 22.00 7.31 -52.88
N SER A 910 21.61 7.16 -54.15
CA SER A 910 20.22 7.01 -54.58
C SER A 910 19.59 5.64 -54.23
N GLU A 911 20.40 4.60 -54.06
CA GLU A 911 19.97 3.23 -53.70
C GLU A 911 20.13 2.94 -52.19
N CYS A 912 20.82 3.82 -51.44
CA CYS A 912 20.95 3.74 -49.99
C CYS A 912 19.60 4.02 -49.28
N THR A 913 19.28 3.21 -48.26
CA THR A 913 18.04 3.34 -47.48
C THR A 913 18.35 3.75 -46.04
N ILE A 914 17.82 4.88 -45.59
CA ILE A 914 18.01 5.37 -44.21
C ILE A 914 16.87 4.88 -43.33
N GLY A 915 17.24 4.35 -42.15
CA GLY A 915 16.32 3.82 -41.15
C GLY A 915 15.38 4.85 -40.55
N ASP A 916 14.32 4.34 -39.93
CA ASP A 916 13.32 5.15 -39.22
C ASP A 916 13.87 5.76 -37.91
N ILE A 917 14.86 5.11 -37.32
CA ILE A 917 15.72 5.65 -36.25
C ILE A 917 17.15 5.63 -36.80
N VAL A 918 17.87 6.74 -36.59
CA VAL A 918 19.27 6.90 -36.98
C VAL A 918 20.09 7.20 -35.74
N ILE A 919 21.12 6.40 -35.50
CA ILE A 919 21.92 6.39 -34.29
C ILE A 919 23.34 6.79 -34.66
N PHE A 920 23.83 7.88 -34.09
CA PHE A 920 25.20 8.34 -34.27
C PHE A 920 26.06 8.02 -33.06
N GLU A 921 27.23 7.42 -33.30
CA GLU A 921 28.34 7.34 -32.36
C GLU A 921 29.34 8.45 -32.71
N PRO A 922 29.33 9.59 -32.01
CA PRO A 922 30.27 10.66 -32.31
C PRO A 922 31.68 10.29 -31.81
N TYR A 923 32.71 10.60 -32.59
CA TYR A 923 34.11 10.34 -32.23
C TYR A 923 35.05 11.52 -32.55
N CYS A 924 35.98 11.80 -31.66
CA CYS A 924 37.08 12.75 -31.90
C CYS A 924 38.23 12.04 -32.64
N SER A 925 38.91 12.76 -33.54
CA SER A 925 40.04 12.19 -34.32
C SER A 925 41.27 11.83 -33.45
N ASP A 926 41.32 12.29 -32.21
CA ASP A 926 42.36 12.00 -31.20
C ASP A 926 41.96 10.90 -30.20
N GLY A 927 40.82 10.24 -30.42
CA GLY A 927 40.30 9.19 -29.55
C GLY A 927 39.74 9.66 -28.20
N ARG A 928 39.69 10.98 -27.93
CA ARG A 928 39.11 11.49 -26.68
C ARG A 928 37.58 11.44 -26.70
N PRO A 929 36.93 11.24 -25.53
CA PRO A 929 35.49 11.30 -25.40
C PRO A 929 34.88 12.64 -25.87
N VAL A 930 33.73 12.57 -26.52
CA VAL A 930 33.06 13.72 -27.14
C VAL A 930 32.31 14.56 -26.11
N ARG A 931 32.85 15.74 -25.76
CA ARG A 931 32.12 16.75 -24.97
C ARG A 931 31.48 17.79 -25.90
N ARG A 932 30.17 17.96 -25.80
CA ARG A 932 29.41 19.00 -26.53
C ARG A 932 28.32 19.58 -25.63
N LYS A 933 28.01 20.85 -25.86
CA LYS A 933 26.86 21.51 -25.23
C LYS A 933 25.58 21.03 -25.88
N LEU A 934 24.55 20.72 -25.11
CA LEU A 934 23.27 20.25 -25.67
C LEU A 934 22.66 21.23 -26.68
N LYS A 935 22.89 22.55 -26.51
CA LYS A 935 22.45 23.58 -27.47
C LYS A 935 23.18 23.57 -28.83
N SER A 936 24.36 22.95 -28.94
CA SER A 936 25.08 22.83 -30.22
C SER A 936 24.73 21.56 -30.98
N ILE A 937 24.04 20.60 -30.36
CA ILE A 937 23.56 19.41 -31.08
C ILE A 937 22.35 19.86 -31.91
N SER A 938 22.40 19.67 -33.23
CA SER A 938 21.27 20.04 -34.09
C SER A 938 20.02 19.25 -33.71
N ARG A 939 18.90 19.97 -33.54
CA ARG A 939 17.59 19.37 -33.24
C ARG A 939 16.96 18.70 -34.45
N VAL A 940 17.35 19.11 -35.66
CA VAL A 940 16.81 18.63 -36.92
C VAL A 940 17.95 18.41 -37.91
N ALA A 941 18.00 17.23 -38.51
CA ALA A 941 18.91 16.92 -39.61
C ALA A 941 18.10 16.68 -40.90
N LYS A 942 18.54 17.21 -42.04
CA LYS A 942 17.83 17.05 -43.32
C LYS A 942 18.46 15.95 -44.15
N ILE A 943 17.75 14.85 -44.34
CA ILE A 943 18.24 13.68 -45.08
C ILE A 943 18.37 13.93 -46.58
N LYS A 944 17.46 14.74 -47.14
CA LYS A 944 17.37 15.27 -48.52
C LYS A 944 16.45 16.51 -48.47
N ASP A 945 16.18 17.17 -49.60
CA ASP A 945 15.21 18.29 -49.72
C ASP A 945 13.83 18.03 -49.05
N THR A 946 13.40 16.77 -48.92
CA THR A 946 12.06 16.39 -48.45
C THR A 946 12.01 15.64 -47.11
N GLU A 947 13.11 15.08 -46.61
CA GLU A 947 13.10 14.26 -45.37
C GLU A 947 13.84 14.94 -44.22
N LYS A 948 13.17 15.04 -43.05
CA LYS A 948 13.72 15.59 -41.82
C LYS A 948 13.76 14.52 -40.73
N LEU A 949 14.90 14.41 -40.07
CA LEU A 949 15.07 13.71 -38.81
C LEU A 949 14.97 14.69 -37.65
N CYS A 950 14.30 14.29 -36.57
CA CYS A 950 14.29 15.03 -35.31
C CYS A 950 15.11 14.30 -34.25
N LEU A 951 15.86 15.05 -33.44
CA LEU A 951 16.61 14.51 -32.31
C LEU A 951 15.63 14.01 -31.22
N LEU A 952 15.67 12.71 -30.96
CA LEU A 952 14.86 12.02 -29.94
C LEU A 952 15.53 12.11 -28.56
N GLY A 953 16.85 11.97 -28.53
CA GLY A 953 17.64 12.07 -27.30
C GLY A 953 19.11 11.78 -27.48
N VAL A 954 19.84 11.90 -26.38
CA VAL A 954 21.28 11.74 -26.25
C VAL A 954 21.55 10.75 -25.12
N ALA A 955 22.28 9.69 -25.40
CA ALA A 955 22.85 8.85 -24.36
C ALA A 955 24.12 9.53 -23.85
N HIS A 956 24.09 9.92 -22.58
CA HIS A 956 25.14 10.69 -21.92
C HIS A 956 26.01 9.75 -21.06
N LEU A 957 27.34 9.92 -21.10
CA LEU A 957 28.30 9.12 -20.34
C LEU A 957 28.94 9.92 -19.19
N TYR A 958 28.68 9.50 -17.96
CA TYR A 958 29.42 9.93 -16.78
C TYR A 958 30.74 9.16 -16.67
N GLU A 959 31.85 9.86 -16.92
CA GLU A 959 33.19 9.33 -16.64
C GLU A 959 33.35 9.01 -15.13
N PRO A 960 33.98 7.88 -14.76
CA PRO A 960 34.33 7.60 -13.37
C PRO A 960 35.22 8.73 -12.83
N LYS A 961 34.82 9.36 -11.72
CA LYS A 961 35.62 10.38 -11.04
C LYS A 961 36.85 9.74 -10.38
N THR A 962 37.87 9.42 -11.17
CA THR A 962 39.19 9.04 -10.64
C THR A 962 39.73 10.20 -9.84
N SER A 963 39.95 10.00 -8.54
CA SER A 963 40.77 10.89 -7.74
C SER A 963 42.13 11.07 -8.42
N LYS A 964 42.69 12.28 -8.35
CA LYS A 964 44.02 12.57 -8.90
C LYS A 964 45.09 11.80 -8.13
N SER A 965 45.42 10.59 -8.59
CA SER A 965 46.65 9.91 -8.21
C SER A 965 47.42 9.48 -9.45
N SER A 966 48.68 9.92 -9.50
CA SER A 966 49.66 9.53 -10.51
C SER A 966 50.18 8.13 -10.21
N PHE A 967 49.67 7.11 -10.89
CA PHE A 967 50.29 5.78 -10.96
C PHE A 967 49.92 5.03 -12.26
N ASP A 968 50.83 4.14 -12.65
CA ASP A 968 51.14 3.65 -14.00
C ASP A 968 50.01 3.22 -14.96
N ASP A 969 50.39 3.25 -16.24
CA ASP A 969 49.47 3.52 -17.36
C ASP A 969 49.38 2.37 -18.38
N LYS A 970 49.52 1.11 -17.93
CA LYS A 970 49.61 -0.06 -18.84
C LYS A 970 48.70 -1.26 -18.54
N ASN A 971 47.84 -1.22 -17.52
CA ASN A 971 46.95 -2.36 -17.20
C ASN A 971 45.58 -1.97 -16.60
N LYS A 972 45.08 -0.75 -16.84
CA LYS A 972 43.71 -0.38 -16.45
C LYS A 972 42.70 -1.00 -17.43
N LYS A 973 42.09 -2.13 -17.04
CA LYS A 973 40.77 -2.50 -17.58
C LYS A 973 39.85 -1.29 -17.39
N SER A 974 39.23 -0.80 -18.46
CA SER A 974 38.38 0.39 -18.41
C SER A 974 37.25 0.17 -17.41
N ILE A 975 37.22 0.98 -16.34
CA ILE A 975 36.06 1.03 -15.45
C ILE A 975 34.89 1.54 -16.30
N PRO A 976 33.80 0.78 -16.47
CA PRO A 976 32.67 1.25 -17.26
C PRO A 976 32.11 2.52 -16.61
N GLY A 977 32.01 3.58 -17.41
CA GLY A 977 31.31 4.79 -16.99
C GLY A 977 29.81 4.55 -16.95
N HIS A 978 29.09 5.43 -16.26
CA HIS A 978 27.65 5.33 -16.07
C HIS A 978 26.90 6.06 -17.18
N TYR A 979 25.84 5.49 -17.74
CA TYR A 979 25.05 6.12 -18.79
C TYR A 979 23.71 6.66 -18.27
N ALA A 980 23.33 7.86 -18.74
CA ALA A 980 22.01 8.44 -18.50
C ALA A 980 21.34 8.88 -19.80
N ALA A 981 20.01 8.85 -19.84
CA ALA A 981 19.22 9.34 -20.96
C ALA A 981 18.97 10.84 -20.82
N ILE A 982 19.29 11.61 -21.86
CA ILE A 982 18.88 13.02 -22.00
C ILE A 982 17.90 13.11 -23.16
N SER A 983 16.67 13.55 -22.92
CA SER A 983 15.65 13.71 -23.96
C SER A 983 15.19 15.17 -24.05
N LEU A 984 15.03 15.66 -25.29
CA LEU A 984 14.39 16.94 -25.56
C LEU A 984 12.88 16.69 -25.66
N ARG A 985 12.13 17.20 -24.68
CA ARG A 985 10.68 16.97 -24.63
C ARG A 985 9.93 17.88 -25.61
N SER A 986 8.70 17.49 -25.94
CA SER A 986 7.77 18.23 -26.79
C SER A 986 7.48 19.68 -26.33
N ASP A 987 7.70 19.99 -25.04
CA ASP A 987 7.60 21.34 -24.47
C ASP A 987 8.89 22.17 -24.61
N GLY A 988 9.90 21.65 -25.30
CA GLY A 988 11.19 22.28 -25.56
C GLY A 988 12.21 22.17 -24.41
N LYS A 989 11.88 21.51 -23.30
CA LYS A 989 12.79 21.33 -22.16
C LYS A 989 13.67 20.09 -22.32
N TRP A 990 14.91 20.17 -21.86
CA TRP A 990 15.78 19.03 -21.69
C TRP A 990 15.52 18.37 -20.32
N ILE A 991 15.18 17.08 -20.33
CA ILE A 991 15.07 16.26 -19.13
C ILE A 991 16.16 15.20 -19.17
N ILE A 992 16.89 15.06 -18.07
CA ILE A 992 17.79 13.93 -17.85
C ILE A 992 17.11 12.89 -16.94
N TYR A 993 17.29 11.64 -17.33
CA TYR A 993 16.82 10.44 -16.68
C TYR A 993 18.07 9.62 -16.30
N ASP A 994 18.51 9.80 -15.07
CA ASP A 994 19.64 9.07 -14.47
C ASP A 994 19.07 8.00 -13.53
N ASP A 995 19.39 6.74 -13.82
CA ASP A 995 18.90 5.57 -13.08
C ASP A 995 19.37 5.50 -11.61
N MET A 996 20.34 6.35 -11.23
CA MET A 996 20.84 6.51 -9.86
C MET A 996 20.01 7.51 -9.05
N TRP A 997 19.09 8.25 -9.67
CA TRP A 997 18.26 9.25 -8.98
C TRP A 997 16.88 8.67 -8.60
N ASP A 998 16.13 9.42 -7.79
CA ASP A 998 14.75 9.08 -7.41
C ASP A 998 13.70 9.72 -8.32
N SER A 999 14.08 10.74 -9.10
CA SER A 999 13.23 11.40 -10.09
C SER A 999 14.03 12.05 -11.24
N PRO A 1000 13.43 12.20 -12.45
CA PRO A 1000 14.06 12.91 -13.55
C PRO A 1000 14.25 14.40 -13.20
N LYS A 1001 15.24 15.07 -13.81
CA LYS A 1001 15.46 16.51 -13.58
C LYS A 1001 15.53 17.29 -14.88
N ASN A 1002 15.01 18.51 -14.85
CA ASN A 1002 15.22 19.48 -15.91
C ASN A 1002 16.68 19.96 -15.89
N ILE A 1003 17.33 20.01 -17.04
CA ILE A 1003 18.68 20.56 -17.20
C ILE A 1003 18.68 21.80 -18.09
N LYS A 1004 19.66 22.69 -17.89
CA LYS A 1004 19.76 23.96 -18.64
C LYS A 1004 20.34 23.69 -20.04
N ASN A 1005 19.96 24.50 -21.03
CA ASN A 1005 20.47 24.41 -22.42
C ASN A 1005 22.01 24.52 -22.54
N ASN A 1006 22.69 25.07 -21.53
CA ASN A 1006 24.16 25.15 -21.43
C ASN A 1006 24.80 23.95 -20.72
N PHE A 1007 24.08 22.85 -20.47
CA PHE A 1007 24.67 21.60 -20.00
C PHE A 1007 25.71 21.11 -21.03
N ASP A 1008 26.92 20.85 -20.55
CA ASP A 1008 28.14 20.61 -21.35
C ASP A 1008 28.78 19.33 -20.81
N ASP A 1009 28.61 18.23 -21.54
CA ASP A 1009 29.01 16.92 -21.05
C ASP A 1009 29.17 15.91 -22.19
N HIS A 1010 29.52 14.66 -21.86
CA HIS A 1010 29.85 13.63 -22.85
C HIS A 1010 28.62 13.08 -23.59
N ALA A 1011 28.56 13.22 -24.91
CA ALA A 1011 27.58 12.56 -25.76
C ALA A 1011 28.16 11.24 -26.28
N ALA A 1012 27.65 10.10 -25.81
CA ALA A 1012 28.12 8.78 -26.22
C ALA A 1012 27.34 8.22 -27.43
N ALA A 1013 26.06 8.57 -27.57
CA ALA A 1013 25.29 8.33 -28.79
C ALA A 1013 24.16 9.36 -28.94
N LEU A 1014 23.81 9.69 -30.19
CA LEU A 1014 22.69 10.57 -30.54
C LEU A 1014 21.62 9.76 -31.27
N PHE A 1015 20.37 9.89 -30.84
CA PHE A 1015 19.23 9.18 -31.43
C PHE A 1015 18.35 10.17 -32.18
N TYR A 1016 18.21 9.95 -33.48
CA TYR A 1016 17.33 10.70 -34.38
C TYR A 1016 16.21 9.82 -34.91
N GLY A 1017 15.05 10.39 -35.22
CA GLY A 1017 13.91 9.65 -35.78
C GLY A 1017 13.26 10.37 -36.95
N LYS A 1018 12.79 9.59 -37.94
CA LYS A 1018 11.93 10.09 -39.01
C LYS A 1018 10.54 10.37 -38.44
N LEU A 1019 10.15 11.63 -38.39
CA LEU A 1019 8.83 12.07 -37.97
C LEU A 1019 8.14 12.74 -39.16
N LYS A 1020 6.85 12.42 -39.41
CA LYS A 1020 6.08 13.20 -40.38
C LYS A 1020 5.81 14.59 -39.82
N GLU A 1021 5.73 15.60 -40.68
CA GLU A 1021 5.42 16.97 -40.24
C GLU A 1021 4.04 17.04 -39.58
N GLN A 1022 4.01 17.02 -38.25
CA GLN A 1022 2.83 17.48 -37.51
C GLN A 1022 2.60 18.96 -37.84
N LYS A 1023 1.34 19.32 -38.11
CA LYS A 1023 0.93 20.71 -38.40
C LYS A 1023 1.54 21.65 -37.37
N LYS A 1024 2.35 22.61 -37.86
CA LYS A 1024 3.10 23.62 -37.08
C LYS A 1024 2.39 24.01 -35.78
N VAL A 1025 2.92 23.55 -34.64
CA VAL A 1025 2.89 24.37 -33.43
C VAL A 1025 3.94 25.45 -33.65
N THR A 1026 3.48 26.67 -33.90
CA THR A 1026 4.35 27.83 -34.11
C THR A 1026 5.11 28.15 -32.83
N PHE A 1027 6.40 27.83 -32.80
CA PHE A 1027 7.34 28.45 -31.88
C PHE A 1027 7.54 29.91 -32.34
N ASN A 1028 6.89 30.85 -31.66
CA ASN A 1028 7.30 32.25 -31.72
C ASN A 1028 8.61 32.42 -30.92
N SER A 1029 9.44 33.35 -31.41
CA SER A 1029 10.79 33.69 -30.92
C SER A 1029 10.86 34.03 -29.43
#